data_AF-A0A6J0G9Z2-F1
#
_entry.id   AF-A0A6J0G9Z2-F1
#
_cell.length_a   1.000
_cell.length_b   1.000
_cell.length_c   1.000
_cell.angle_alpha   90.00
_cell.angle_beta   90.00
_cell.angle_gamma   90.00
#
_symmetry.space_group_name_H-M   'P 1'
#
loop_
_entity.id
_entity.type
_entity.pdbx_description
1 polymer ?
#
loop_
_entity_poly.entity_id
_entity_poly.type
_entity_poly.pdbx_seq_one_letter_code
_entity_poly.pdbx_strand_id
1 'polypeptide(L)'
;MLRTAPRLLRTICTTAAAYQHKLKLALIGQSIFGQEVYSKLRKEGHKVVGVFTVPDKNGQADPLDERTLIQGDKKAGFTIFWADDGLDTGPILLQRECDVGQNDTVDDLYNRFLFPEGIKAMVEAVHLIADGKAPRIPQPKEGATYEGIQKKENAEISWDQPAAALHNWIRGHDKVPGAWTTIDGQVVTFYGSSLFDASVPAGQELAIKGASRPGLVTKNGLVVFGNDGKMVLVRNLQFEDGKMIPASKYFSADETTALELTEEEKKMAEDIRAIWKGILTNVAAIENSTDFFKSGASSMHVVRMLEEIKQKYSGLQLQNEDVYMATKFADFIQMTVRKFRGEDKEEELVIDYVSKNINNMTVNMPYQCFINGQFINADDGKTYDTVNPADGSIIASVSSASLADVDKAVAAAKEAFENGEWGRMNARERGQLMYRLADLMEEHQEELATIESLDSGAVYTLALKTHIGMSVQTFRYFAGWCDKIQGATIPINQARPNHNLTFTKKEPLGVCAIIIPWNYPLMMLAWKSAACLAAGNTLVLKPAQVTPLTSLKFAELSAKAGFPKGVINILPGSGGLVGQHLSEHPDVRKVGFTGSTPTGKQIMKSAAANLKKVSLELGGKSPLIIFSDCELDRAVKMGMGAVYFNKGENCIAAGRLFVEESIHDEFVSKVVEEIKKMKIGDPLDRSTDHGPQNHKAHLEKLLQYCETGVKEGATLVYGGRQVCRPGFFMEPTVFTDVEDHMYIAQEESFGPVMVISKFKNGDVNGVLRRANATEYGLASGVFTKDISKALYVSEKLEAGTVFINTYNKTDVAAPFGGFKLSGFGKDLGEEALHEYLRTKAITVEY
;
A
#
# COMPACT_ATOMS: atom_id res chain seq x y z
N MET A 1 -41.05 -12.73 47.07
CA MET A 1 -41.17 -13.61 48.25
C MET A 1 -39.97 -14.55 48.28
N LEU A 2 -39.08 -14.36 49.25
CA LEU A 2 -38.01 -15.30 49.61
C LEU A 2 -38.59 -16.51 50.36
N ARG A 3 -37.77 -17.58 50.45
CA ARG A 3 -37.91 -18.87 51.22
C ARG A 3 -38.36 -20.03 50.31
N THR A 4 -37.75 -21.23 50.27
CA THR A 4 -36.84 -21.98 51.16
C THR A 4 -36.51 -23.32 50.48
N ALA A 5 -35.27 -23.82 50.56
CA ALA A 5 -34.90 -25.25 50.42
C ALA A 5 -35.00 -25.92 51.82
N PRO A 6 -34.93 -27.28 52.06
CA PRO A 6 -34.22 -28.32 51.28
C PRO A 6 -34.76 -29.81 51.33
N ARG A 7 -34.07 -30.71 50.60
CA ARG A 7 -33.83 -32.17 50.84
C ARG A 7 -35.02 -33.13 51.11
N LEU A 8 -35.32 -34.03 50.15
CA LEU A 8 -35.08 -35.50 50.25
C LEU A 8 -35.64 -36.22 49.01
N LEU A 9 -34.76 -36.82 48.18
CA LEU A 9 -34.94 -38.11 47.48
C LEU A 9 -33.71 -38.35 46.59
N ARG A 10 -32.64 -38.89 47.21
CA ARG A 10 -31.81 -39.94 46.59
C ARG A 10 -32.70 -41.18 46.64
N THR A 11 -32.96 -41.95 45.59
CA THR A 11 -32.00 -42.80 44.86
C THR A 11 -32.77 -43.43 43.69
N ILE A 12 -32.14 -43.55 42.51
CA ILE A 12 -32.06 -44.74 41.64
C ILE A 12 -31.82 -44.32 40.17
N CYS A 13 -30.82 -44.98 39.59
CA CYS A 13 -30.44 -45.06 38.18
C CYS A 13 -29.63 -43.91 37.57
N THR A 14 -28.34 -43.95 37.94
CA THR A 14 -27.22 -43.85 37.00
C THR A 14 -27.48 -44.62 35.70
N THR A 15 -27.63 -43.89 34.59
CA THR A 15 -27.19 -44.34 33.27
C THR A 15 -26.37 -43.22 32.65
N ALA A 16 -25.13 -43.13 33.12
CA ALA A 16 -24.01 -42.69 32.31
C ALA A 16 -23.85 -43.67 31.13
N ALA A 17 -24.74 -43.58 30.14
CA ALA A 17 -24.75 -44.44 28.96
C ALA A 17 -25.66 -43.85 27.87
N ALA A 18 -25.36 -42.64 27.41
CA ALA A 18 -25.81 -42.16 26.11
C ALA A 18 -24.77 -41.17 25.58
N TYR A 19 -23.83 -41.73 24.82
CA TYR A 19 -22.81 -41.06 24.00
C TYR A 19 -21.61 -40.40 24.69
N GLN A 20 -20.84 -41.20 25.46
CA GLN A 20 -19.37 -41.08 25.37
C GLN A 20 -18.93 -41.70 24.05
N HIS A 21 -18.98 -40.95 22.95
CA HIS A 21 -18.27 -41.36 21.75
C HIS A 21 -16.78 -41.34 22.07
N LYS A 22 -16.20 -42.52 22.30
CA LYS A 22 -14.74 -42.70 22.39
C LYS A 22 -14.14 -42.33 21.04
N LEU A 23 -13.66 -41.10 20.93
CA LEU A 23 -13.06 -40.60 19.70
C LEU A 23 -11.83 -41.44 19.33
N LYS A 24 -11.74 -41.77 18.04
CA LYS A 24 -10.50 -42.23 17.42
C LYS A 24 -9.70 -40.98 17.06
N LEU A 25 -8.61 -40.74 17.77
CA LEU A 25 -7.84 -39.50 17.67
C LEU A 25 -6.51 -39.76 16.96
N ALA A 26 -6.01 -38.79 16.20
CA ALA A 26 -4.66 -38.82 15.66
C ALA A 26 -3.89 -37.63 16.24
N LEU A 27 -2.67 -37.84 16.72
CA LEU A 27 -1.88 -36.84 17.45
C LEU A 27 -0.70 -36.32 16.63
N ILE A 28 -0.38 -35.04 16.83
CA ILE A 28 0.75 -34.36 16.22
C ILE A 28 1.85 -34.13 17.27
N GLY A 29 3.02 -34.72 17.03
CA GLY A 29 4.26 -34.39 17.74
C GLY A 29 4.79 -35.48 18.69
N GLN A 30 6.10 -35.69 18.66
CA GLN A 30 6.88 -36.53 19.57
C GLN A 30 7.43 -35.75 20.78
N SER A 31 6.89 -34.56 21.05
CA SER A 31 7.33 -33.74 22.19
C SER A 31 6.87 -34.33 23.52
N ILE A 32 7.54 -33.97 24.61
CA ILE A 32 7.12 -34.29 25.98
C ILE A 32 5.65 -33.87 26.20
N PHE A 33 5.26 -32.72 25.63
CA PHE A 33 3.87 -32.26 25.61
C PHE A 33 2.94 -33.21 24.83
N GLY A 34 3.36 -33.72 23.67
CA GLY A 34 2.61 -34.73 22.91
C GLY A 34 2.42 -36.04 23.69
N GLN A 35 3.44 -36.51 24.42
CA GLN A 35 3.36 -37.68 25.29
C GLN A 35 2.42 -37.48 26.49
N GLU A 36 2.43 -36.29 27.09
CA GLU A 36 1.50 -35.92 28.16
C GLU A 36 0.06 -35.88 27.66
N VAL A 37 -0.18 -35.28 26.49
CA VAL A 37 -1.49 -35.24 25.82
C VAL A 37 -1.97 -36.65 25.48
N TYR A 38 -1.12 -37.51 24.91
CA TYR A 38 -1.43 -38.91 24.64
C TYR A 38 -1.82 -39.68 25.90
N SER A 39 -1.01 -39.56 26.96
CA SER A 39 -1.25 -40.24 28.24
C SER A 39 -2.56 -39.78 28.88
N LYS A 40 -2.89 -38.49 28.77
CA LYS A 40 -4.14 -37.91 29.30
C LYS A 40 -5.35 -38.39 28.51
N LEU A 41 -5.28 -38.40 27.18
CA LEU A 41 -6.37 -38.89 26.31
C LEU A 41 -6.63 -40.40 26.49
N ARG A 42 -5.58 -41.21 26.68
CA ARG A 42 -5.70 -42.63 27.05
C ARG A 42 -6.38 -42.81 28.41
N LYS A 43 -6.00 -42.03 29.43
CA LYS A 43 -6.64 -42.05 30.76
C LYS A 43 -8.13 -41.67 30.72
N GLU A 44 -8.50 -40.77 29.82
CA GLU A 44 -9.90 -40.35 29.59
C GLU A 44 -10.70 -41.35 28.72
N GLY A 45 -10.07 -42.45 28.27
CA GLY A 45 -10.73 -43.55 27.58
C GLY A 45 -10.85 -43.40 26.05
N HIS A 46 -10.14 -42.43 25.47
CA HIS A 46 -10.05 -42.23 24.01
C HIS A 46 -9.06 -43.21 23.36
N LYS A 47 -9.27 -43.53 22.07
CA LYS A 47 -8.38 -44.40 21.31
C LYS A 47 -7.56 -43.57 20.34
N VAL A 48 -6.28 -43.34 20.63
CA VAL A 48 -5.37 -42.72 19.66
C VAL A 48 -4.98 -43.79 18.63
N VAL A 49 -5.16 -43.49 17.34
CA VAL A 49 -5.02 -44.46 16.23
C VAL A 49 -3.94 -44.09 15.23
N GLY A 50 -3.44 -42.84 15.24
CA GLY A 50 -2.36 -42.39 14.38
C GLY A 50 -1.46 -41.34 15.05
N VAL A 51 -0.19 -41.33 14.67
CA VAL A 51 0.84 -40.41 15.20
C VAL A 51 1.62 -39.82 14.02
N PHE A 52 1.86 -38.52 14.05
CA PHE A 52 2.56 -37.75 13.02
C PHE A 52 4.03 -37.50 13.40
N THR A 53 4.96 -37.76 12.47
CA THR A 53 6.38 -37.37 12.58
C THR A 53 7.01 -37.16 11.18
N VAL A 54 8.18 -36.51 11.10
CA VAL A 54 8.89 -36.20 9.85
C VAL A 54 9.81 -37.37 9.50
N PRO A 55 9.85 -37.92 8.27
CA PRO A 55 10.83 -38.91 7.88
C PRO A 55 12.16 -38.28 7.48
N ASP A 56 13.27 -38.92 7.80
CA ASP A 56 14.59 -38.67 7.22
C ASP A 56 14.67 -39.17 5.76
N LYS A 57 15.82 -38.98 5.10
CA LYS A 57 16.10 -39.46 3.72
C LYS A 57 15.93 -40.97 3.49
N ASN A 58 15.82 -41.77 4.55
CA ASN A 58 15.61 -43.22 4.49
C ASN A 58 14.18 -43.62 4.88
N GLY A 59 13.28 -42.66 5.16
CA GLY A 59 11.88 -42.89 5.51
C GLY A 59 11.61 -43.11 7.00
N GLN A 60 12.52 -42.73 7.91
CA GLN A 60 12.44 -42.99 9.36
C GLN A 60 12.14 -41.74 10.18
N ALA A 61 11.45 -41.88 11.31
CA ALA A 61 11.03 -40.76 12.17
C ALA A 61 12.18 -39.85 12.63
N ASP A 62 12.00 -38.55 12.45
CA ASP A 62 12.92 -37.46 12.76
C ASP A 62 12.13 -36.36 13.51
N PRO A 63 12.56 -35.97 14.72
CA PRO A 63 11.90 -34.92 15.48
C PRO A 63 12.17 -33.54 14.87
N LEU A 64 11.25 -33.09 14.01
CA LEU A 64 11.27 -31.80 13.28
C LEU A 64 12.36 -31.74 12.20
N ASP A 65 12.05 -31.09 11.08
CA ASP A 65 12.74 -31.09 9.77
C ASP A 65 14.20 -30.56 9.76
N GLU A 66 14.84 -30.46 10.93
CA GLU A 66 16.17 -29.90 11.14
C GLU A 66 17.24 -30.75 10.45
N ARG A 67 17.18 -32.08 10.59
CA ARG A 67 18.20 -32.98 10.04
C ARG A 67 18.18 -33.05 8.51
N THR A 68 16.99 -33.03 7.91
CA THR A 68 16.77 -32.99 6.46
C THR A 68 17.46 -31.76 5.85
N LEU A 69 17.33 -30.60 6.51
CA LEU A 69 18.03 -29.37 6.11
C LEU A 69 19.53 -29.43 6.36
N ILE A 70 19.97 -29.93 7.54
CA ILE A 70 21.39 -30.10 7.90
C ILE A 70 22.12 -31.00 6.89
N GLN A 71 21.49 -32.09 6.45
CA GLN A 71 22.07 -33.03 5.50
C GLN A 71 21.97 -32.56 4.04
N GLY A 72 21.18 -31.50 3.77
CA GLY A 72 20.98 -30.97 2.43
C GLY A 72 20.09 -31.84 1.54
N ASP A 73 19.14 -32.54 2.14
CA ASP A 73 18.23 -33.41 1.41
C ASP A 73 17.35 -32.59 0.46
N LYS A 74 17.10 -33.14 -0.74
CA LYS A 74 16.28 -32.48 -1.78
C LYS A 74 14.79 -32.66 -1.58
N LYS A 75 14.41 -33.54 -0.66
CA LYS A 75 13.04 -33.92 -0.34
C LYS A 75 12.85 -33.86 1.16
N ALA A 76 11.76 -33.26 1.60
CA ALA A 76 11.30 -33.27 2.98
C ALA A 76 9.89 -33.87 3.00
N GLY A 77 9.49 -34.46 4.12
CA GLY A 77 8.22 -35.18 4.18
C GLY A 77 7.57 -35.17 5.55
N PHE A 78 6.45 -35.86 5.67
CA PHE A 78 5.97 -36.37 6.94
C PHE A 78 5.36 -37.76 6.74
N THR A 79 5.34 -38.53 7.82
CA THR A 79 4.80 -39.87 7.88
C THR A 79 3.83 -39.96 9.04
N ILE A 80 2.66 -40.54 8.76
CA ILE A 80 1.65 -40.90 9.74
C ILE A 80 1.81 -42.40 10.01
N PHE A 81 2.03 -42.75 11.27
CA PHE A 81 2.17 -44.12 11.73
C PHE A 81 0.90 -44.57 12.46
N TRP A 82 0.67 -45.87 12.50
CA TRP A 82 -0.27 -46.44 13.47
C TRP A 82 0.23 -46.21 14.89
N ALA A 83 -0.64 -45.78 15.79
CA ALA A 83 -0.25 -45.59 17.20
C ALA A 83 0.05 -46.94 17.88
N ASP A 84 1.22 -47.05 18.50
CA ASP A 84 1.58 -48.09 19.45
C ASP A 84 1.69 -47.52 20.88
N ASP A 85 2.02 -48.36 21.87
CA ASP A 85 2.04 -47.94 23.28
C ASP A 85 3.19 -46.98 23.63
N GLY A 86 4.04 -46.58 22.67
CA GLY A 86 5.22 -45.73 22.87
C GLY A 86 5.31 -44.47 21.99
N LEU A 87 4.33 -44.20 21.11
CA LEU A 87 4.31 -43.09 20.13
C LEU A 87 5.35 -43.15 18.98
N ASP A 88 6.26 -44.13 18.93
CA ASP A 88 7.41 -44.07 18.00
C ASP A 88 7.61 -45.26 17.03
N THR A 89 6.84 -46.35 17.05
CA THR A 89 7.25 -47.56 16.28
C THR A 89 6.15 -48.38 15.57
N GLY A 90 4.96 -47.84 15.31
CA GLY A 90 3.93 -48.56 14.56
C GLY A 90 4.18 -48.65 13.03
N PRO A 91 3.48 -49.51 12.27
CA PRO A 91 3.56 -49.53 10.81
C PRO A 91 3.19 -48.17 10.19
N ILE A 92 3.81 -47.84 9.05
CA ILE A 92 3.48 -46.65 8.25
C ILE A 92 2.06 -46.78 7.71
N LEU A 93 1.27 -45.72 7.91
CA LEU A 93 -0.10 -45.58 7.43
C LEU A 93 -0.16 -44.70 6.18
N LEU A 94 0.52 -43.56 6.19
CA LEU A 94 0.50 -42.60 5.08
C LEU A 94 1.79 -41.77 5.09
N GLN A 95 2.34 -41.49 3.92
CA GLN A 95 3.51 -40.64 3.75
C GLN A 95 3.23 -39.57 2.69
N ARG A 96 3.77 -38.36 2.90
CA ARG A 96 3.78 -37.27 1.93
C ARG A 96 5.18 -36.66 1.89
N GLU A 97 5.56 -36.17 0.72
CA GLU A 97 6.84 -35.49 0.48
C GLU A 97 6.65 -34.23 -0.36
N CYS A 98 7.61 -33.32 -0.25
CA CYS A 98 7.75 -32.14 -1.10
C CYS A 98 9.23 -31.91 -1.45
N ASP A 99 9.48 -31.14 -2.50
CA ASP A 99 10.83 -30.68 -2.82
C ASP A 99 11.30 -29.64 -1.79
N VAL A 100 12.55 -29.70 -1.37
CA VAL A 100 13.19 -28.71 -0.50
C VAL A 100 13.87 -27.66 -1.37
N GLY A 101 13.45 -26.41 -1.21
CA GLY A 101 14.06 -25.26 -1.86
C GLY A 101 15.48 -24.99 -1.36
N GLN A 102 16.28 -24.35 -2.22
CA GLN A 102 17.69 -24.06 -1.95
C GLN A 102 17.91 -23.26 -0.65
N ASN A 103 16.99 -22.36 -0.31
CA ASN A 103 17.04 -21.52 0.89
C ASN A 103 15.84 -21.73 1.81
N ASP A 104 15.11 -22.84 1.67
CA ASP A 104 14.02 -23.16 2.60
C ASP A 104 14.57 -23.35 4.01
N THR A 105 13.87 -22.77 4.98
CA THR A 105 14.08 -22.97 6.42
C THR A 105 13.10 -24.01 6.97
N VAL A 106 13.30 -24.44 8.22
CA VAL A 106 12.36 -25.33 8.93
C VAL A 106 10.96 -24.71 8.97
N ASP A 107 10.86 -23.40 9.14
CA ASP A 107 9.59 -22.69 9.19
C ASP A 107 8.93 -22.58 7.80
N ASP A 108 9.71 -22.42 6.72
CA ASP A 108 9.16 -22.44 5.36
C ASP A 108 8.54 -23.80 5.04
N LEU A 109 9.25 -24.89 5.33
CA LEU A 109 8.75 -26.25 5.16
C LEU A 109 7.54 -26.52 6.04
N TYR A 110 7.57 -26.05 7.29
CA TYR A 110 6.43 -26.18 8.20
C TYR A 110 5.18 -25.47 7.68
N ASN A 111 5.30 -24.19 7.31
CA ASN A 111 4.16 -23.36 6.94
C ASN A 111 3.59 -23.72 5.57
N ARG A 112 4.45 -24.04 4.59
CA ARG A 112 4.01 -24.30 3.21
C ARG A 112 3.60 -25.75 2.96
N PHE A 113 4.11 -26.70 3.76
CA PHE A 113 3.89 -28.12 3.53
C PHE A 113 3.47 -28.88 4.79
N LEU A 114 4.29 -28.96 5.84
CA LEU A 114 4.02 -29.87 6.97
C LEU A 114 2.68 -29.57 7.66
N PHE A 115 2.35 -28.29 7.87
CA PHE A 115 1.10 -27.88 8.50
C PHE A 115 -0.12 -28.09 7.58
N PRO A 116 -0.21 -27.50 6.38
CA PRO A 116 -1.39 -27.62 5.54
C PRO A 116 -1.61 -29.05 5.01
N GLU A 117 -0.55 -29.74 4.56
CA GLU A 117 -0.67 -31.12 4.07
C GLU A 117 -0.76 -32.11 5.22
N GLY A 118 -0.13 -31.85 6.37
CA GLY A 118 -0.30 -32.66 7.57
C GLY A 118 -1.75 -32.72 8.04
N ILE A 119 -2.47 -31.60 8.04
CA ILE A 119 -3.90 -31.58 8.39
C ILE A 119 -4.71 -32.44 7.41
N LYS A 120 -4.51 -32.26 6.09
CA LYS A 120 -5.23 -33.02 5.06
C LYS A 120 -4.96 -34.52 5.17
N ALA A 121 -3.70 -34.88 5.30
CA ALA A 121 -3.27 -36.27 5.44
C ALA A 121 -3.78 -36.92 6.72
N MET A 122 -3.91 -36.16 7.82
CA MET A 122 -4.50 -36.67 9.06
C MET A 122 -6.00 -36.93 8.93
N VAL A 123 -6.73 -36.04 8.25
CA VAL A 123 -8.14 -36.28 7.91
C VAL A 123 -8.28 -37.53 7.04
N GLU A 124 -7.44 -37.68 6.01
CA GLU A 124 -7.38 -38.86 5.15
C GLU A 124 -7.06 -40.14 5.95
N ALA A 125 -6.08 -40.09 6.84
CA ALA A 125 -5.71 -41.21 7.69
C ALA A 125 -6.88 -41.65 8.58
N VAL A 126 -7.61 -40.71 9.19
CA VAL A 126 -8.80 -41.01 10.00
C VAL A 126 -9.89 -41.69 9.15
N HIS A 127 -10.14 -41.20 7.93
CA HIS A 127 -11.10 -41.81 7.01
C HIS A 127 -10.67 -43.23 6.60
N LEU A 128 -9.41 -43.43 6.22
CA LEU A 128 -8.87 -44.75 5.87
C LEU A 128 -9.00 -45.75 7.02
N ILE A 129 -8.78 -45.32 8.27
CA ILE A 129 -8.95 -46.15 9.46
C ILE A 129 -10.44 -46.44 9.73
N ALA A 130 -11.31 -45.46 9.55
CA ALA A 130 -12.75 -45.61 9.75
C ALA A 130 -13.35 -46.59 8.73
N ASP A 131 -12.91 -46.52 7.48
CA ASP A 131 -13.38 -47.35 6.35
C ASP A 131 -12.72 -48.75 6.32
N GLY A 132 -11.77 -49.03 7.23
CA GLY A 132 -11.05 -50.31 7.27
C GLY A 132 -10.06 -50.51 6.12
N LYS A 133 -9.65 -49.44 5.44
CA LYS A 133 -8.77 -49.46 4.25
C LYS A 133 -7.33 -48.99 4.54
N ALA A 134 -7.03 -48.55 5.76
CA ALA A 134 -5.71 -48.04 6.12
C ALA A 134 -4.62 -49.14 6.03
N PRO A 135 -3.53 -48.91 5.27
CA PRO A 135 -2.45 -49.88 5.12
C PRO A 135 -1.58 -49.96 6.39
N ARG A 136 -0.86 -51.07 6.57
CA ARG A 136 0.11 -51.29 7.66
C ARG A 136 1.46 -51.68 7.07
N ILE A 137 2.24 -50.69 6.65
CA ILE A 137 3.51 -50.92 5.97
C ILE A 137 4.62 -51.04 7.04
N PRO A 138 5.37 -52.16 7.12
CA PRO A 138 6.45 -52.31 8.10
C PRO A 138 7.55 -51.26 7.93
N GLN A 139 8.11 -50.76 9.03
CA GLN A 139 9.23 -49.82 9.00
C GLN A 139 10.57 -50.52 8.65
N PRO A 140 11.51 -49.84 7.97
CA PRO A 140 12.90 -50.29 7.80
C PRO A 140 13.65 -50.35 9.15
N LYS A 141 14.60 -51.29 9.32
CA LYS A 141 15.36 -51.48 10.58
C LYS A 141 16.83 -51.03 10.52
N GLU A 142 17.30 -50.46 9.41
CA GLU A 142 18.71 -50.14 9.18
C GLU A 142 18.95 -48.63 9.33
N GLY A 143 19.89 -48.21 10.19
CA GLY A 143 20.33 -46.79 10.29
C GLY A 143 19.59 -45.89 11.29
N ALA A 144 18.68 -46.41 12.12
CA ALA A 144 17.91 -45.63 13.09
C ALA A 144 18.83 -44.90 14.10
N THR A 145 18.76 -43.57 14.11
CA THR A 145 19.50 -42.72 15.05
C THR A 145 18.50 -41.91 15.88
N TYR A 146 18.26 -42.35 17.11
CA TYR A 146 17.37 -41.70 18.09
C TYR A 146 18.13 -40.71 18.99
N GLU A 147 18.98 -39.86 18.42
CA GLU A 147 19.59 -38.77 19.20
C GLU A 147 18.72 -37.52 19.08
N GLY A 148 18.04 -37.19 20.19
CA GLY A 148 17.28 -35.94 20.31
C GLY A 148 18.21 -34.73 20.33
N ILE A 149 17.79 -33.70 19.59
CA ILE A 149 18.14 -32.27 19.67
C ILE A 149 19.51 -31.96 20.28
N GLN A 150 20.41 -31.53 19.39
CA GLN A 150 21.81 -31.23 19.66
C GLN A 150 21.97 -30.30 20.87
N LYS A 151 22.80 -30.71 21.83
CA LYS A 151 23.28 -29.82 22.89
C LYS A 151 24.08 -28.68 22.25
N LYS A 152 24.14 -27.51 22.90
CA LYS A 152 24.90 -26.35 22.42
C LYS A 152 26.34 -26.75 22.07
N GLU A 153 26.96 -27.64 22.85
CA GLU A 153 28.32 -28.15 22.59
C GLU A 153 28.51 -28.83 21.22
N ASN A 154 27.45 -29.32 20.58
CA ASN A 154 27.50 -30.05 19.30
C ASN A 154 27.11 -29.20 18.08
N ALA A 155 26.66 -27.95 18.29
CA ALA A 155 26.20 -27.06 17.22
C ALA A 155 27.29 -26.07 16.72
N GLU A 156 28.55 -26.32 17.07
CA GLU A 156 29.68 -25.51 16.60
C GLU A 156 29.86 -25.67 15.07
N ILE A 157 30.02 -24.55 14.37
CA ILE A 157 30.22 -24.52 12.92
C ILE A 157 31.59 -25.12 12.60
N SER A 158 31.57 -26.23 11.85
CA SER A 158 32.78 -26.81 11.24
C SER A 158 33.04 -26.10 9.90
N TRP A 159 34.10 -25.29 9.88
CA TRP A 159 34.45 -24.43 8.75
C TRP A 159 35.10 -25.15 7.56
N ASP A 160 35.61 -26.37 7.74
CA ASP A 160 36.21 -27.16 6.65
C ASP A 160 35.13 -27.92 5.85
N GLN A 161 34.21 -27.17 5.27
CA GLN A 161 33.09 -27.71 4.49
C GLN A 161 32.77 -26.81 3.28
N PRO A 162 32.17 -27.36 2.21
CA PRO A 162 31.69 -26.56 1.07
C PRO A 162 30.59 -25.57 1.49
N ALA A 163 30.42 -24.46 0.75
CA ALA A 163 29.44 -23.42 1.08
C ALA A 163 28.00 -23.96 1.23
N ALA A 164 27.64 -24.94 0.41
CA ALA A 164 26.33 -25.60 0.50
C ALA A 164 26.14 -26.33 1.84
N ALA A 165 27.17 -27.00 2.35
CA ALA A 165 27.10 -27.69 3.64
C ALA A 165 27.07 -26.71 4.82
N LEU A 166 27.83 -25.62 4.74
CA LEU A 166 27.76 -24.52 5.73
C LEU A 166 26.37 -23.88 5.78
N HIS A 167 25.79 -23.57 4.62
CA HIS A 167 24.43 -23.02 4.52
C HIS A 167 23.39 -24.00 5.09
N ASN A 168 23.49 -25.28 4.75
CA ASN A 168 22.63 -26.34 5.28
C ASN A 168 22.73 -26.47 6.80
N TRP A 169 23.94 -26.42 7.34
CA TRP A 169 24.19 -26.47 8.77
C TRP A 169 23.58 -25.28 9.51
N ILE A 170 23.77 -24.05 8.99
CA ILE A 170 23.25 -22.82 9.60
C ILE A 170 21.72 -22.80 9.54
N ARG A 171 21.11 -22.99 8.36
CA ARG A 171 19.64 -22.97 8.21
C ARG A 171 18.93 -24.09 8.97
N GLY A 172 19.59 -25.25 9.10
CA GLY A 172 19.08 -26.37 9.88
C GLY A 172 19.11 -26.11 11.40
N HIS A 173 19.94 -25.16 11.83
CA HIS A 173 20.01 -24.66 13.20
C HIS A 173 19.52 -23.21 13.30
N ASP A 174 18.56 -22.76 12.47
CA ASP A 174 17.95 -21.42 12.64
C ASP A 174 17.05 -21.32 13.91
N LYS A 175 17.19 -22.27 14.85
CA LYS A 175 16.53 -22.36 16.16
C LYS A 175 17.52 -22.84 17.24
N VAL A 176 17.14 -22.70 18.52
CA VAL A 176 17.98 -23.05 19.68
C VAL A 176 18.48 -24.50 19.60
N PRO A 177 19.80 -24.78 19.76
CA PRO A 177 20.84 -23.89 20.31
C PRO A 177 21.46 -22.89 19.31
N GLY A 178 21.19 -23.02 18.02
CA GLY A 178 21.75 -22.20 16.95
C GLY A 178 23.15 -22.65 16.51
N ALA A 179 23.47 -22.50 15.22
CA ALA A 179 24.81 -22.78 14.70
C ALA A 179 25.79 -21.69 15.14
N TRP A 180 26.82 -22.01 15.90
CA TRP A 180 27.68 -20.99 16.52
C TRP A 180 29.17 -21.17 16.22
N THR A 181 29.93 -20.09 16.35
CA THR A 181 31.39 -20.09 16.26
C THR A 181 31.97 -19.08 17.24
N THR A 182 33.29 -18.95 17.28
CA THR A 182 33.96 -17.90 18.06
C THR A 182 34.48 -16.78 17.16
N ILE A 183 34.08 -15.54 17.45
CA ILE A 183 34.58 -14.31 16.79
C ILE A 183 35.06 -13.37 17.89
N ASP A 184 36.29 -12.87 17.80
CA ASP A 184 36.92 -11.98 18.80
C ASP A 184 36.82 -12.49 20.26
N GLY A 185 36.91 -13.81 20.43
CA GLY A 185 36.85 -14.46 21.75
C GLY A 185 35.44 -14.62 22.32
N GLN A 186 34.40 -14.19 21.60
CA GLN A 186 32.98 -14.35 21.99
C GLN A 186 32.29 -15.44 21.17
N VAL A 187 31.37 -16.16 21.79
CA VAL A 187 30.48 -17.10 21.09
C VAL A 187 29.44 -16.30 20.31
N VAL A 188 29.42 -16.50 18.99
CA VAL A 188 28.48 -15.84 18.07
C VAL A 188 27.72 -16.91 17.29
N THR A 189 26.39 -16.83 17.36
CA THR A 189 25.45 -17.72 16.69
C THR A 189 24.95 -17.09 15.39
N PHE A 190 24.90 -17.88 14.32
CA PHE A 190 24.61 -17.43 12.95
C PHE A 190 23.18 -17.80 12.58
N TYR A 191 22.48 -16.86 11.93
CA TYR A 191 21.08 -17.04 11.52
C TYR A 191 20.79 -16.49 10.13
N GLY A 192 19.82 -17.12 9.46
CA GLY A 192 19.27 -16.67 8.18
C GLY A 192 20.30 -16.75 7.07
N SER A 193 20.90 -17.93 6.89
CA SER A 193 21.86 -18.17 5.81
C SER A 193 21.20 -18.27 4.44
N SER A 194 21.92 -17.91 3.40
CA SER A 194 21.56 -18.15 2.00
C SER A 194 22.79 -18.36 1.14
N LEU A 195 22.70 -19.21 0.11
CA LEU A 195 23.77 -19.31 -0.88
C LEU A 195 23.87 -18.00 -1.69
N PHE A 196 25.09 -17.52 -1.89
CA PHE A 196 25.37 -16.22 -2.49
C PHE A 196 26.18 -16.37 -3.78
N ASP A 197 25.51 -16.28 -4.94
CA ASP A 197 26.09 -16.54 -6.27
C ASP A 197 26.59 -15.28 -7.01
N ALA A 198 26.73 -14.14 -6.33
CA ALA A 198 27.26 -12.91 -6.93
C ALA A 198 28.80 -12.85 -6.92
N SER A 199 29.40 -11.86 -7.57
CA SER A 199 30.83 -11.55 -7.39
C SER A 199 31.11 -11.18 -5.93
N VAL A 200 32.33 -11.47 -5.42
CA VAL A 200 32.74 -11.15 -4.05
C VAL A 200 32.44 -9.66 -3.76
N PRO A 201 31.53 -9.36 -2.82
CA PRO A 201 31.09 -8.00 -2.58
C PRO A 201 32.16 -7.23 -1.81
N ALA A 202 32.22 -5.91 -2.04
CA ALA A 202 33.01 -5.04 -1.17
C ALA A 202 32.43 -5.10 0.26
N GLY A 203 33.29 -5.35 1.24
CA GLY A 203 32.93 -5.48 2.64
C GLY A 203 34.16 -5.42 3.52
N GLN A 204 33.95 -5.23 4.82
CA GLN A 204 35.01 -5.19 5.80
C GLN A 204 35.33 -6.62 6.27
N GLU A 205 36.62 -6.97 6.36
CA GLU A 205 37.07 -8.31 6.74
C GLU A 205 36.82 -8.61 8.21
N LEU A 206 36.19 -9.76 8.49
CA LEU A 206 35.94 -10.30 9.82
C LEU A 206 36.68 -11.62 10.02
N ALA A 207 37.63 -11.64 10.95
CA ALA A 207 38.34 -12.86 11.31
C ALA A 207 37.42 -13.82 12.07
N ILE A 208 37.19 -15.00 11.51
CA ILE A 208 36.36 -16.04 12.14
C ILE A 208 37.26 -17.23 12.48
N LYS A 209 37.24 -17.66 13.74
CA LYS A 209 38.11 -18.74 14.22
C LYS A 209 37.78 -20.04 13.48
N GLY A 210 38.78 -20.60 12.79
CA GLY A 210 38.65 -21.85 12.04
C GLY A 210 38.27 -21.69 10.57
N ALA A 211 37.81 -20.50 10.13
CA ALA A 211 37.53 -20.24 8.73
C ALA A 211 38.81 -20.15 7.88
N SER A 212 38.78 -20.67 6.66
CA SER A 212 39.93 -20.69 5.74
C SER A 212 40.34 -19.30 5.25
N ARG A 213 39.44 -18.32 5.33
CA ARG A 213 39.66 -16.89 5.06
C ARG A 213 38.69 -16.04 5.90
N PRO A 214 38.98 -14.74 6.08
CA PRO A 214 38.05 -13.83 6.74
C PRO A 214 36.68 -13.80 6.04
N GLY A 215 35.62 -13.70 6.83
CA GLY A 215 34.31 -13.32 6.31
C GLY A 215 34.31 -11.86 5.88
N LEU A 216 33.34 -11.45 5.07
CA LEU A 216 33.16 -10.06 4.65
C LEU A 216 31.83 -9.53 5.17
N VAL A 217 31.88 -8.53 6.05
CA VAL A 217 30.69 -7.79 6.48
C VAL A 217 30.35 -6.78 5.39
N THR A 218 29.17 -6.95 4.80
CA THR A 218 28.68 -6.14 3.69
C THR A 218 27.39 -5.43 4.10
N LYS A 219 26.91 -4.47 3.30
CA LYS A 219 25.59 -3.86 3.50
C LYS A 219 24.42 -4.85 3.57
N ASN A 220 24.59 -6.07 3.04
CA ASN A 220 23.55 -7.10 2.95
C ASN A 220 23.66 -8.20 4.02
N GLY A 221 24.76 -8.23 4.79
CA GLY A 221 25.03 -9.28 5.79
C GLY A 221 26.50 -9.69 5.83
N LEU A 222 26.81 -10.71 6.63
CA LEU A 222 28.14 -11.31 6.71
C LEU A 222 28.25 -12.42 5.65
N VAL A 223 29.16 -12.23 4.69
CA VAL A 223 29.51 -13.25 3.71
C VAL A 223 30.61 -14.12 4.29
N VAL A 224 30.36 -15.43 4.40
CA VAL A 224 31.36 -16.43 4.76
C VAL A 224 31.64 -17.37 3.60
N PHE A 225 32.78 -18.04 3.63
CA PHE A 225 33.29 -18.83 2.50
C PHE A 225 33.40 -20.30 2.88
N GLY A 226 32.90 -21.17 2.01
CA GLY A 226 33.20 -22.60 2.06
C GLY A 226 34.64 -22.91 1.62
N ASN A 227 35.11 -24.12 1.91
CA ASN A 227 36.42 -24.61 1.44
C ASN A 227 36.49 -24.75 -0.10
N ASP A 228 35.35 -24.73 -0.78
CA ASP A 228 35.20 -24.69 -2.24
C ASP A 228 35.26 -23.26 -2.81
N GLY A 229 35.44 -22.24 -1.96
CA GLY A 229 35.54 -20.83 -2.35
C GLY A 229 34.20 -20.16 -2.68
N LYS A 230 33.08 -20.89 -2.58
CA LYS A 230 31.73 -20.34 -2.75
C LYS A 230 31.27 -19.63 -1.49
N MET A 231 30.25 -18.80 -1.61
CA MET A 231 29.83 -17.86 -0.58
C MET A 231 28.48 -18.21 0.04
N VAL A 232 28.38 -17.98 1.34
CA VAL A 232 27.14 -18.04 2.13
C VAL A 232 26.93 -16.68 2.77
N LEU A 233 25.77 -16.07 2.54
CA LEU A 233 25.37 -14.83 3.21
C LEU A 233 24.60 -15.16 4.48
N VAL A 234 25.10 -14.70 5.62
CA VAL A 234 24.46 -14.78 6.94
C VAL A 234 23.84 -13.42 7.24
N ARG A 235 22.55 -13.40 7.57
CA ARG A 235 21.81 -12.14 7.78
C ARG A 235 21.89 -11.62 9.20
N ASN A 236 21.88 -12.51 10.19
CA ASN A 236 21.82 -12.11 11.60
C ASN A 236 22.85 -12.87 12.43
N LEU A 237 23.33 -12.20 13.48
CA LEU A 237 24.27 -12.74 14.46
C LEU A 237 23.67 -12.57 15.85
N GLN A 238 23.78 -13.59 16.70
CA GLN A 238 23.41 -13.51 18.11
C GLN A 238 24.62 -13.72 19.00
N PHE A 239 24.81 -12.88 20.01
CA PHE A 239 25.89 -12.97 20.99
C PHE A 239 25.44 -13.75 22.23
N GLU A 240 26.40 -14.11 23.08
CA GLU A 240 26.19 -14.92 24.28
C GLU A 240 25.23 -14.29 25.31
N ASP A 241 25.10 -12.97 25.33
CA ASP A 241 24.13 -12.21 26.14
C ASP A 241 22.69 -12.28 25.59
N GLY A 242 22.48 -12.96 24.46
CA GLY A 242 21.22 -13.08 23.74
C GLY A 242 20.93 -11.96 22.75
N LYS A 243 21.80 -10.94 22.65
CA LYS A 243 21.64 -9.80 21.72
C LYS A 243 21.74 -10.28 20.29
N MET A 244 20.74 -9.97 19.47
CA MET A 244 20.72 -10.29 18.04
C MET A 244 20.90 -9.00 17.23
N ILE A 245 21.79 -9.01 16.24
CA ILE A 245 22.05 -7.88 15.33
C ILE A 245 21.97 -8.35 13.87
N PRO A 246 21.61 -7.45 12.93
CA PRO A 246 21.92 -7.67 11.53
C PRO A 246 23.43 -7.82 11.34
N ALA A 247 23.86 -8.86 10.64
CA ALA A 247 25.26 -9.16 10.40
C ALA A 247 25.97 -8.05 9.60
N SER A 248 25.22 -7.30 8.78
CA SER A 248 25.71 -6.11 8.07
C SER A 248 26.15 -4.98 8.98
N LYS A 249 25.68 -4.99 10.23
CA LYS A 249 26.02 -4.01 11.26
C LYS A 249 27.10 -4.51 12.22
N TYR A 250 27.78 -5.62 11.91
CA TYR A 250 28.79 -6.20 12.80
C TYR A 250 29.91 -5.19 13.13
N PHE A 251 30.45 -4.49 12.13
CA PHE A 251 31.43 -3.41 12.37
C PHE A 251 30.80 -2.04 12.62
N SER A 252 29.48 -1.92 12.40
CA SER A 252 28.71 -0.77 12.87
C SER A 252 28.42 -0.87 14.38
N ALA A 253 28.93 -1.90 15.05
CA ALA A 253 28.86 -2.07 16.49
C ALA A 253 29.96 -1.27 17.20
N ASP A 254 29.85 0.05 17.09
CA ASP A 254 29.98 0.91 18.26
C ASP A 254 28.74 1.81 18.47
N GLU A 255 27.60 1.50 17.83
CA GLU A 255 26.32 2.22 18.07
C GLU A 255 25.16 1.33 18.55
N THR A 256 25.48 0.25 19.25
CA THR A 256 24.62 -0.25 20.33
C THR A 256 25.49 -0.75 21.48
N THR A 257 26.47 0.06 21.89
CA THR A 257 26.73 0.20 23.31
C THR A 257 25.38 0.54 23.96
N ALA A 258 25.04 -0.11 25.07
CA ALA A 258 24.13 0.54 26.00
C ALA A 258 24.71 1.96 26.17
N LEU A 259 23.96 2.99 25.78
CA LEU A 259 24.44 4.37 25.80
C LEU A 259 25.23 4.56 27.09
N GLU A 260 26.51 4.92 26.99
CA GLU A 260 27.25 5.33 28.18
C GLU A 260 26.57 6.60 28.67
N LEU A 261 25.67 6.40 29.63
CA LEU A 261 24.87 7.46 30.19
C LEU A 261 25.83 8.40 30.91
N THR A 262 25.78 9.68 30.56
CA THR A 262 26.40 10.72 31.38
C THR A 262 25.80 10.68 32.79
N GLU A 263 26.46 11.27 33.79
CA GLU A 263 25.88 11.30 35.15
C GLU A 263 24.50 11.97 35.19
N GLU A 264 24.24 12.92 34.28
CA GLU A 264 22.94 13.54 34.08
C GLU A 264 21.90 12.55 33.50
N GLU A 265 22.30 11.74 32.53
CA GLU A 265 21.43 10.73 31.90
C GLU A 265 21.19 9.51 32.80
N LYS A 266 22.17 9.13 33.65
CA LYS A 266 21.95 8.12 34.70
C LYS A 266 20.91 8.61 35.70
N LYS A 267 21.00 9.88 36.10
CA LYS A 267 20.00 10.51 36.95
C LYS A 267 18.62 10.54 36.26
N MET A 268 18.57 10.83 34.96
CA MET A 268 17.35 10.73 34.16
C MET A 268 16.77 9.33 34.14
N ALA A 269 17.59 8.32 33.90
CA ALA A 269 17.15 6.93 33.92
C ALA A 269 16.57 6.54 35.29
N GLU A 270 17.19 6.95 36.40
CA GLU A 270 16.67 6.70 37.74
C GLU A 270 15.39 7.50 38.04
N ASP A 271 15.29 8.74 37.58
CA ASP A 271 14.05 9.52 37.66
C ASP A 271 12.90 8.85 36.90
N ILE A 272 13.16 8.36 35.68
CA ILE A 272 12.19 7.62 34.87
C ILE A 272 11.85 6.29 35.53
N ARG A 273 12.83 5.59 36.11
CA ARG A 273 12.63 4.35 36.88
C ARG A 273 11.68 4.57 38.05
N ALA A 274 11.84 5.69 38.77
CA ALA A 274 10.95 6.08 39.86
C ALA A 274 9.52 6.39 39.36
N ILE A 275 9.38 7.05 38.20
CA ILE A 275 8.08 7.30 37.56
C ILE A 275 7.40 5.96 37.21
N TRP A 276 8.12 5.04 36.55
CA TRP A 276 7.62 3.70 36.23
C TRP A 276 7.19 2.95 37.49
N LYS A 277 7.99 3.01 38.55
CA LYS A 277 7.67 2.39 39.84
C LYS A 277 6.42 3.00 40.50
N GLY A 278 6.22 4.32 40.37
CA GLY A 278 5.04 5.03 40.87
C GLY A 278 3.75 4.76 40.08
N ILE A 279 3.88 4.19 38.89
CA ILE A 279 2.78 3.75 38.02
C ILE A 279 2.49 2.26 38.22
N LEU A 280 3.54 1.44 38.16
CA LEU A 280 3.49 -0.02 38.23
C LEU A 280 3.60 -0.50 39.68
N THR A 281 2.59 -0.15 40.49
CA THR A 281 2.60 -0.42 41.95
C THR A 281 2.61 -1.91 42.30
N ASN A 282 2.21 -2.77 41.37
CA ASN A 282 2.20 -4.23 41.49
C ASN A 282 3.56 -4.90 41.20
N VAL A 283 4.52 -4.18 40.63
CA VAL A 283 5.86 -4.72 40.31
C VAL A 283 6.80 -4.43 41.47
N ALA A 284 7.54 -5.43 41.96
CA ALA A 284 8.42 -5.27 43.14
C ALA A 284 9.58 -4.29 42.89
N ALA A 285 10.26 -4.41 41.74
CA ALA A 285 11.31 -3.50 41.29
C ALA A 285 11.25 -3.34 39.76
N ILE A 286 11.53 -2.15 39.25
CA ILE A 286 11.62 -1.93 37.80
C ILE A 286 13.01 -2.36 37.36
N GLU A 287 13.08 -3.45 36.62
CA GLU A 287 14.29 -3.98 35.99
C GLU A 287 14.37 -3.55 34.52
N ASN A 288 15.56 -3.66 33.92
CA ASN A 288 15.78 -3.33 32.50
C ASN A 288 14.88 -4.12 31.53
N SER A 289 14.50 -5.34 31.90
CA SER A 289 13.59 -6.24 31.17
C SER A 289 12.11 -5.98 31.44
N THR A 290 11.77 -5.12 32.41
CA THR A 290 10.38 -4.86 32.81
C THR A 290 9.62 -4.25 31.65
N ASP A 291 8.52 -4.88 31.26
CA ASP A 291 7.64 -4.43 30.17
C ASP A 291 6.47 -3.64 30.75
N PHE A 292 6.31 -2.39 30.31
CA PHE A 292 5.36 -1.44 30.85
C PHE A 292 3.92 -1.97 30.81
N PHE A 293 3.49 -2.54 29.69
CA PHE A 293 2.10 -2.97 29.49
C PHE A 293 1.83 -4.36 30.07
N LYS A 294 2.76 -5.31 29.93
CA LYS A 294 2.63 -6.64 30.55
C LYS A 294 2.60 -6.56 32.07
N SER A 295 3.23 -5.53 32.64
CA SER A 295 3.16 -5.22 34.06
C SER A 295 1.87 -4.52 34.51
N GLY A 296 0.90 -4.29 33.61
CA GLY A 296 -0.42 -3.77 33.95
C GLY A 296 -0.61 -2.27 33.73
N ALA A 297 0.33 -1.58 33.06
CA ALA A 297 0.08 -0.21 32.64
C ALA A 297 -1.05 -0.11 31.61
N SER A 298 -1.80 0.99 31.66
CA SER A 298 -2.83 1.34 30.69
C SER A 298 -2.42 2.59 29.91
N SER A 299 -3.17 2.96 28.87
CA SER A 299 -2.93 4.19 28.10
C SER A 299 -2.95 5.47 28.97
N MET A 300 -3.77 5.52 30.04
CA MET A 300 -3.76 6.63 30.99
C MET A 300 -2.41 6.76 31.72
N HIS A 301 -1.73 5.64 31.95
CA HIS A 301 -0.42 5.62 32.58
C HIS A 301 0.69 6.09 31.63
N VAL A 302 0.54 5.88 30.32
CA VAL A 302 1.45 6.41 29.30
C VAL A 302 1.47 7.94 29.36
N VAL A 303 0.29 8.57 29.34
CA VAL A 303 0.17 10.04 29.41
C VAL A 303 0.78 10.57 30.70
N ARG A 304 0.43 9.96 31.85
CA ARG A 304 1.00 10.34 33.15
C ARG A 304 2.53 10.26 33.13
N MET A 305 3.09 9.16 32.63
CA MET A 305 4.53 8.97 32.55
C MET A 305 5.19 10.05 31.70
N LEU A 306 4.67 10.30 30.50
CA LEU A 306 5.24 11.29 29.57
C LEU A 306 5.17 12.71 30.13
N GLU A 307 4.07 13.10 30.76
CA GLU A 307 3.95 14.42 31.37
C GLU A 307 4.86 14.58 32.60
N GLU A 308 5.00 13.56 33.44
CA GLU A 308 5.97 13.57 34.56
C GLU A 308 7.43 13.68 34.05
N ILE A 309 7.76 13.02 32.93
CA ILE A 309 9.08 13.13 32.30
C ILE A 309 9.29 14.54 31.73
N LYS A 310 8.33 15.08 30.95
CA LYS A 310 8.42 16.44 30.38
C LYS A 310 8.52 17.53 31.45
N GLN A 311 7.85 17.34 32.59
CA GLN A 311 7.92 18.27 33.71
C GLN A 311 9.34 18.30 34.33
N LYS A 312 10.03 17.17 34.38
CA LYS A 312 11.39 17.07 34.90
C LYS A 312 12.48 17.45 33.88
N TYR A 313 12.24 17.17 32.60
CA TYR A 313 13.22 17.30 31.51
C TYR A 313 12.68 18.19 30.39
N SER A 314 12.78 19.51 30.56
CA SER A 314 12.31 20.49 29.58
C SER A 314 13.08 20.37 28.25
N GLY A 315 12.35 20.28 27.13
CA GLY A 315 12.94 20.16 25.78
C GLY A 315 12.97 18.73 25.22
N LEU A 316 12.75 17.72 26.06
CA LEU A 316 12.60 16.33 25.63
C LEU A 316 11.22 16.10 25.00
N GLN A 317 11.18 15.82 23.70
CA GLN A 317 9.93 15.53 22.99
C GLN A 317 9.66 14.02 22.92
N LEU A 318 8.88 13.53 23.88
CA LEU A 318 8.36 12.17 23.86
C LEU A 318 6.86 12.15 23.50
N GLN A 319 6.48 11.19 22.69
CA GLN A 319 5.10 10.92 22.27
C GLN A 319 4.61 9.56 22.80
N ASN A 320 3.32 9.26 22.64
CA ASN A 320 2.77 8.01 23.15
C ASN A 320 3.37 6.79 22.43
N GLU A 321 3.64 6.93 21.13
CA GLU A 321 4.22 5.90 20.27
C GLU A 321 5.60 5.46 20.75
N ASP A 322 6.40 6.39 21.26
CA ASP A 322 7.72 6.10 21.83
C ASP A 322 7.63 5.03 22.94
N VAL A 323 6.58 5.06 23.74
CA VAL A 323 6.33 4.09 24.81
C VAL A 323 5.83 2.75 24.25
N TYR A 324 5.04 2.79 23.17
CA TYR A 324 4.54 1.58 22.51
C TYR A 324 5.63 0.86 21.72
N MET A 325 6.59 1.61 21.17
CA MET A 325 7.72 1.08 20.39
C MET A 325 8.85 0.58 21.29
N ALA A 326 8.98 1.13 22.48
CA ALA A 326 9.98 0.74 23.47
C ALA A 326 9.30 0.30 24.78
N THR A 327 8.59 -0.83 24.75
CA THR A 327 7.77 -1.28 25.90
C THR A 327 8.60 -1.72 27.10
N LYS A 328 9.87 -2.11 26.91
CA LYS A 328 10.77 -2.50 28.00
C LYS A 328 11.56 -1.30 28.52
N PHE A 329 11.83 -1.30 29.82
CA PHE A 329 12.51 -0.18 30.48
C PHE A 329 13.86 0.19 29.82
N ALA A 330 14.70 -0.80 29.51
CA ALA A 330 16.01 -0.53 28.90
C ALA A 330 15.88 0.10 27.50
N ASP A 331 14.97 -0.42 26.69
CA ASP A 331 14.71 0.10 25.34
C ASP A 331 14.17 1.53 25.42
N PHE A 332 13.28 1.79 26.40
CA PHE A 332 12.70 3.11 26.63
C PHE A 332 13.74 4.14 27.06
N ILE A 333 14.67 3.78 27.95
CA ILE A 333 15.78 4.66 28.36
C ILE A 333 16.71 4.93 27.18
N GLN A 334 17.07 3.92 26.40
CA GLN A 334 17.96 4.12 25.25
C GLN A 334 17.34 5.08 24.23
N MET A 335 16.08 4.88 23.88
CA MET A 335 15.34 5.76 22.98
C MET A 335 15.21 7.18 23.58
N THR A 336 14.87 7.30 24.87
CA THR A 336 14.71 8.60 25.53
C THR A 336 16.01 9.40 25.53
N VAL A 337 17.13 8.74 25.82
CA VAL A 337 18.46 9.38 25.86
C VAL A 337 18.91 9.78 24.45
N ARG A 338 18.68 8.95 23.43
CA ARG A 338 18.94 9.33 22.02
C ARG A 338 18.16 10.57 21.61
N LYS A 339 16.88 10.66 21.98
CA LYS A 339 16.06 11.86 21.78
C LYS A 339 16.57 13.07 22.56
N PHE A 340 17.01 12.86 23.81
CA PHE A 340 17.57 13.93 24.64
C PHE A 340 18.87 14.51 24.05
N ARG A 341 19.75 13.64 23.54
CA ARG A 341 20.99 14.04 22.86
C ARG A 341 20.76 14.68 21.49
N GLY A 342 19.55 14.55 20.95
CA GLY A 342 19.23 14.95 19.58
C GLY A 342 19.84 14.02 18.53
N GLU A 343 20.22 12.79 18.91
CA GLU A 343 20.69 11.74 17.99
C GLU A 343 19.55 11.18 17.13
N ASP A 344 18.30 11.40 17.55
CA ASP A 344 17.08 11.15 16.77
C ASP A 344 16.73 12.31 15.81
N LYS A 345 17.56 13.36 15.72
CA LYS A 345 17.37 14.38 14.68
C LYS A 345 17.60 13.69 13.34
N GLU A 346 16.51 13.47 12.61
CA GLU A 346 16.57 13.03 11.22
C GLU A 346 17.61 13.88 10.48
N GLU A 347 18.47 13.23 9.69
CA GLU A 347 19.33 13.91 8.73
C GLU A 347 18.52 14.99 8.02
N GLU A 348 19.02 16.21 8.02
CA GLU A 348 18.38 17.33 7.34
C GLU A 348 18.07 16.92 5.90
N LEU A 349 16.81 17.05 5.48
CA LEU A 349 16.38 16.68 4.14
C LEU A 349 17.10 17.59 3.13
N VAL A 350 18.19 17.08 2.55
CA VAL A 350 18.94 17.79 1.51
C VAL A 350 18.16 17.67 0.19
N ILE A 351 17.83 18.81 -0.39
CA ILE A 351 17.07 18.89 -1.64
C ILE A 351 17.80 19.81 -2.60
N ASP A 352 18.09 19.29 -3.79
CA ASP A 352 18.51 20.12 -4.91
C ASP A 352 17.28 20.76 -5.58
N TYR A 353 17.31 22.08 -5.74
CA TYR A 353 16.21 22.84 -6.31
C TYR A 353 16.58 23.48 -7.65
N VAL A 354 15.61 23.54 -8.55
CA VAL A 354 15.55 24.60 -9.55
C VAL A 354 14.80 25.78 -8.94
N SER A 355 15.53 26.87 -8.67
CA SER A 355 14.97 28.09 -8.11
C SER A 355 14.65 29.12 -9.19
N LYS A 356 13.46 29.73 -9.13
CA LYS A 356 13.05 30.79 -10.07
C LYS A 356 12.37 31.94 -9.33
N ASN A 357 12.81 33.17 -9.61
CA ASN A 357 12.14 34.38 -9.13
C ASN A 357 10.99 34.73 -10.08
N ILE A 358 9.76 34.44 -9.67
CA ILE A 358 8.57 34.56 -10.53
C ILE A 358 7.32 34.77 -9.67
N ASN A 359 6.31 35.45 -10.23
CA ASN A 359 5.05 35.74 -9.52
C ASN A 359 5.27 36.41 -8.13
N ASN A 360 6.30 37.26 -8.03
CA ASN A 360 6.72 37.97 -6.81
C ASN A 360 7.19 37.07 -5.65
N MET A 361 7.67 35.86 -5.95
CA MET A 361 8.28 34.97 -4.96
C MET A 361 9.49 34.22 -5.56
N THR A 362 10.31 33.63 -4.70
CA THR A 362 11.29 32.62 -5.12
C THR A 362 10.63 31.26 -5.02
N VAL A 363 10.39 30.62 -6.16
CA VAL A 363 9.81 29.27 -6.26
C VAL A 363 10.95 28.27 -6.29
N ASN A 364 10.92 27.28 -5.40
CA ASN A 364 11.92 26.20 -5.30
C ASN A 364 11.30 24.87 -5.70
N MET A 365 11.76 24.32 -6.83
CA MET A 365 11.21 23.12 -7.43
C MET A 365 12.19 21.94 -7.33
N PRO A 366 11.89 20.90 -6.54
CA PRO A 366 12.63 19.65 -6.61
C PRO A 366 12.44 19.00 -8.00
N TYR A 367 13.49 18.34 -8.51
CA TYR A 367 13.50 17.76 -9.87
C TYR A 367 13.99 16.30 -9.92
N GLN A 368 14.25 15.71 -8.75
CA GLN A 368 14.76 14.35 -8.58
C GLN A 368 13.63 13.36 -8.27
N CYS A 369 13.89 12.06 -8.41
CA CYS A 369 12.98 11.02 -7.90
C CYS A 369 12.90 11.15 -6.37
N PHE A 370 11.71 10.95 -5.78
CA PHE A 370 11.55 10.90 -4.33
C PHE A 370 11.37 9.45 -3.89
N ILE A 371 12.37 8.86 -3.25
CA ILE A 371 12.38 7.46 -2.84
C ILE A 371 12.83 7.38 -1.38
N ASN A 372 12.07 6.67 -0.56
CA ASN A 372 12.40 6.41 0.84
C ASN A 372 12.71 7.69 1.66
N GLY A 373 11.94 8.76 1.43
CA GLY A 373 12.10 10.03 2.13
C GLY A 373 13.25 10.91 1.63
N GLN A 374 13.90 10.58 0.51
CA GLN A 374 15.02 11.32 -0.05
C GLN A 374 14.80 11.66 -1.52
N PHE A 375 15.34 12.81 -1.95
CA PHE A 375 15.44 13.16 -3.36
C PHE A 375 16.74 12.59 -3.93
N ILE A 376 16.61 11.73 -4.95
CA ILE A 376 17.74 11.05 -5.60
C ILE A 376 17.62 11.11 -7.12
N ASN A 377 18.76 11.19 -7.80
CA ASN A 377 18.82 11.04 -9.24
C ASN A 377 18.35 9.62 -9.66
N ALA A 378 17.84 9.49 -10.88
CA ALA A 378 17.58 8.18 -11.46
C ALA A 378 18.85 7.31 -11.47
N ASP A 379 18.70 6.00 -11.25
CA ASP A 379 19.83 5.06 -11.12
C ASP A 379 20.76 5.06 -12.34
N ASP A 380 20.20 5.25 -13.54
CA ASP A 380 20.95 5.33 -14.79
C ASP A 380 21.35 6.76 -15.19
N GLY A 381 21.10 7.74 -14.32
CA GLY A 381 21.43 9.15 -14.50
C GLY A 381 20.62 9.89 -15.56
N LYS A 382 19.60 9.26 -16.16
CA LYS A 382 18.81 9.90 -17.22
C LYS A 382 17.91 11.01 -16.69
N THR A 383 17.78 12.04 -17.50
CA THR A 383 16.83 13.15 -17.29
C THR A 383 16.00 13.39 -18.54
N TYR A 384 14.93 14.16 -18.40
CA TYR A 384 14.15 14.74 -19.50
C TYR A 384 13.70 16.15 -19.13
N ASP A 385 13.43 16.98 -20.13
CA ASP A 385 13.01 18.36 -19.90
C ASP A 385 11.50 18.47 -19.71
N THR A 386 11.07 19.18 -18.67
CA THR A 386 9.69 19.67 -18.57
C THR A 386 9.61 21.10 -19.11
N VAL A 387 8.53 21.40 -19.83
CA VAL A 387 8.41 22.57 -20.72
C VAL A 387 7.26 23.45 -20.29
N ASN A 388 7.52 24.76 -20.21
CA ASN A 388 6.49 25.76 -19.94
C ASN A 388 5.59 25.93 -21.18
N PRO A 389 4.29 25.61 -21.11
CA PRO A 389 3.41 25.72 -22.26
C PRO A 389 3.11 27.16 -22.68
N ALA A 390 3.35 28.15 -21.82
CA ALA A 390 3.09 29.56 -22.12
C ALA A 390 4.08 30.15 -23.14
N ASP A 391 5.28 29.59 -23.26
CA ASP A 391 6.33 30.10 -24.14
C ASP A 391 7.15 29.02 -24.87
N GLY A 392 7.03 27.74 -24.46
CA GLY A 392 7.79 26.62 -24.99
C GLY A 392 9.21 26.49 -24.44
N SER A 393 9.57 27.25 -23.40
CA SER A 393 10.89 27.18 -22.75
C SER A 393 10.99 25.99 -21.80
N ILE A 394 12.22 25.51 -21.57
CA ILE A 394 12.50 24.47 -20.58
C ILE A 394 12.41 25.08 -19.17
N ILE A 395 11.67 24.42 -18.27
CA ILE A 395 11.56 24.82 -16.86
C ILE A 395 12.71 24.19 -16.06
N ALA A 396 12.86 22.87 -16.17
CA ALA A 396 13.80 22.06 -15.42
C ALA A 396 14.13 20.76 -16.18
N SER A 397 15.33 20.22 -15.94
CA SER A 397 15.67 18.85 -16.32
C SER A 397 15.36 17.91 -15.15
N VAL A 398 14.38 17.03 -15.34
CA VAL A 398 13.81 16.17 -14.30
C VAL A 398 14.36 14.76 -14.44
N SER A 399 14.64 14.09 -13.32
CA SER A 399 15.06 12.68 -13.32
C SER A 399 14.04 11.80 -14.06
N SER A 400 14.53 10.89 -14.89
CA SER A 400 13.73 9.89 -15.61
C SER A 400 13.89 8.53 -14.95
N ALA A 401 12.97 8.18 -14.05
CA ALA A 401 13.04 6.91 -13.31
C ALA A 401 13.24 5.70 -14.23
N SER A 402 14.23 4.88 -13.88
CA SER A 402 14.54 3.60 -14.50
C SER A 402 13.71 2.47 -13.88
N LEU A 403 13.84 1.25 -14.41
CA LEU A 403 13.21 0.07 -13.79
C LEU A 403 13.77 -0.20 -12.39
N ALA A 404 15.08 0.00 -12.19
CA ALA A 404 15.71 -0.17 -10.89
C ALA A 404 15.18 0.84 -9.84
N ASP A 405 14.86 2.07 -10.27
CA ASP A 405 14.24 3.07 -9.39
C ASP A 405 12.82 2.66 -8.98
N VAL A 406 12.07 2.04 -9.88
CA VAL A 406 10.74 1.49 -9.55
C VAL A 406 10.86 0.38 -8.52
N ASP A 407 11.79 -0.56 -8.70
CA ASP A 407 11.99 -1.66 -7.76
C ASP A 407 12.42 -1.14 -6.38
N LYS A 408 13.31 -0.15 -6.32
CA LYS A 408 13.71 0.52 -5.07
C LYS A 408 12.53 1.21 -4.39
N ALA A 409 11.70 1.94 -5.14
CA ALA A 409 10.53 2.62 -4.59
C ALA A 409 9.48 1.65 -4.06
N VAL A 410 9.22 0.55 -4.78
CA VAL A 410 8.29 -0.50 -4.32
C VAL A 410 8.84 -1.21 -3.10
N ALA A 411 10.15 -1.51 -3.05
CA ALA A 411 10.78 -2.08 -1.87
C ALA A 411 10.68 -1.15 -0.65
N ALA A 412 10.92 0.16 -0.82
CA ALA A 412 10.75 1.13 0.25
C ALA A 412 9.29 1.23 0.73
N ALA A 413 8.33 1.25 -0.20
CA ALA A 413 6.91 1.24 0.14
C ALA A 413 6.49 -0.02 0.87
N LYS A 414 7.05 -1.18 0.51
CA LYS A 414 6.78 -2.45 1.17
C LYS A 414 7.34 -2.46 2.59
N GLU A 415 8.59 -2.04 2.76
CA GLU A 415 9.22 -1.97 4.08
C GLU A 415 8.46 -1.02 5.03
N ALA A 416 8.09 0.17 4.53
CA ALA A 416 7.30 1.13 5.29
C ALA A 416 5.92 0.60 5.70
N PHE A 417 5.32 -0.28 4.89
CA PHE A 417 4.02 -0.89 5.16
C PHE A 417 4.11 -2.07 6.14
N GLU A 418 5.04 -3.00 5.90
CA GLU A 418 5.12 -4.27 6.65
C GLU A 418 5.81 -4.11 8.00
N ASN A 419 6.87 -3.31 8.05
CA ASN A 419 7.78 -3.22 9.20
C ASN A 419 7.88 -1.80 9.77
N GLY A 420 7.62 -0.78 8.96
CA GLY A 420 7.69 0.62 9.35
C GLY A 420 6.57 1.10 10.28
N GLU A 421 6.75 2.32 10.78
CA GLU A 421 5.82 2.96 11.73
C GLU A 421 4.42 3.13 11.14
N TRP A 422 4.30 3.40 9.84
CA TRP A 422 3.01 3.66 9.18
C TRP A 422 2.02 2.51 9.29
N GLY A 423 2.49 1.26 9.16
CA GLY A 423 1.65 0.06 9.29
C GLY A 423 1.22 -0.25 10.72
N ARG A 424 1.91 0.34 11.72
CA ARG A 424 1.69 0.11 13.15
C ARG A 424 1.02 1.28 13.86
N MET A 425 1.07 2.46 13.26
CA MET A 425 0.51 3.71 13.76
C MET A 425 -1.01 3.65 13.89
N ASN A 426 -1.55 4.30 14.92
CA ASN A 426 -2.99 4.38 15.10
C ASN A 426 -3.62 5.11 13.91
N ALA A 427 -4.83 4.70 13.54
CA ALA A 427 -5.55 5.35 12.44
C ALA A 427 -5.75 6.86 12.68
N ARG A 428 -5.87 7.28 13.94
CA ARG A 428 -5.99 8.71 14.30
C ARG A 428 -4.71 9.50 14.07
N GLU A 429 -3.55 8.95 14.44
CA GLU A 429 -2.23 9.56 14.24
C GLU A 429 -1.94 9.71 12.74
N ARG A 430 -2.32 8.70 11.95
CA ARG A 430 -2.30 8.77 10.48
C ARG A 430 -3.09 9.97 9.96
N GLY A 431 -4.30 10.16 10.48
CA GLY A 431 -5.14 11.32 10.17
C GLY A 431 -4.48 12.65 10.55
N GLN A 432 -3.76 12.72 11.67
CA GLN A 432 -3.03 13.93 12.09
C GLN A 432 -1.89 14.28 11.12
N LEU A 433 -1.11 13.30 10.65
CA LEU A 433 -0.08 13.53 9.63
C LEU A 433 -0.70 14.06 8.32
N MET A 434 -1.83 13.50 7.90
CA MET A 434 -2.55 13.98 6.72
C MET A 434 -3.12 15.39 6.89
N TYR A 435 -3.62 15.75 8.07
CA TYR A 435 -4.02 17.13 8.37
C TYR A 435 -2.84 18.09 8.29
N ARG A 436 -1.71 17.72 8.91
CA ARG A 436 -0.47 18.53 8.87
C ARG A 436 0.05 18.73 7.44
N LEU A 437 -0.02 17.69 6.60
CA LEU A 437 0.31 17.83 5.18
C LEU A 437 -0.62 18.79 4.46
N ALA A 438 -1.93 18.73 4.72
CA ALA A 438 -2.87 19.67 4.14
C ALA A 438 -2.60 21.12 4.59
N ASP A 439 -2.22 21.33 5.85
CA ASP A 439 -1.86 22.65 6.36
C ASP A 439 -0.58 23.17 5.69
N LEU A 440 0.46 22.33 5.53
CA LEU A 440 1.66 22.70 4.79
C LEU A 440 1.39 23.00 3.31
N MET A 441 0.48 22.27 2.68
CA MET A 441 0.03 22.55 1.31
C MET A 441 -0.71 23.89 1.23
N GLU A 442 -1.50 24.24 2.25
CA GLU A 442 -2.19 25.54 2.33
C GLU A 442 -1.20 26.69 2.60
N GLU A 443 -0.18 26.48 3.43
CA GLU A 443 0.89 27.45 3.67
C GLU A 443 1.73 27.73 2.40
N HIS A 444 1.90 26.72 1.54
CA HIS A 444 2.65 26.84 0.27
C HIS A 444 1.74 26.97 -0.96
N GLN A 445 0.47 27.35 -0.77
CA GLN A 445 -0.52 27.27 -1.85
C GLN A 445 -0.20 28.17 -3.05
N GLU A 446 0.37 29.36 -2.82
CA GLU A 446 0.78 30.28 -3.88
C GLU A 446 2.00 29.76 -4.64
N GLU A 447 2.94 29.11 -3.95
CA GLU A 447 4.11 28.48 -4.59
C GLU A 447 3.64 27.30 -5.45
N LEU A 448 2.82 26.40 -4.89
CA LEU A 448 2.25 25.26 -5.61
C LEU A 448 1.42 25.70 -6.82
N ALA A 449 0.57 26.73 -6.68
CA ALA A 449 -0.22 27.27 -7.79
C ALA A 449 0.67 27.88 -8.87
N THR A 450 1.77 28.53 -8.50
CA THR A 450 2.75 29.08 -9.44
C THR A 450 3.46 27.97 -10.21
N ILE A 451 3.87 26.89 -9.54
CA ILE A 451 4.46 25.71 -10.20
C ILE A 451 3.45 25.07 -11.14
N GLU A 452 2.20 24.88 -10.70
CA GLU A 452 1.13 24.30 -11.54
C GLU A 452 0.87 25.17 -12.79
N SER A 453 0.87 26.49 -12.66
CA SER A 453 0.75 27.42 -13.79
C SER A 453 1.91 27.31 -14.78
N LEU A 454 3.14 27.12 -14.29
CA LEU A 454 4.32 26.96 -15.14
C LEU A 454 4.36 25.61 -15.83
N ASP A 455 4.08 24.53 -15.10
CA ASP A 455 4.28 23.16 -15.58
C ASP A 455 3.09 22.66 -16.41
N SER A 456 1.87 23.12 -16.08
CA SER A 456 0.64 22.66 -16.76
C SER A 456 -0.08 23.70 -17.62
N GLY A 457 0.25 24.98 -17.49
CA GLY A 457 -0.47 26.08 -18.13
C GLY A 457 -1.77 26.49 -17.44
N ALA A 458 -2.06 25.93 -16.26
CA ALA A 458 -3.24 26.31 -15.47
C ALA A 458 -3.21 27.80 -15.12
N VAL A 459 -4.29 28.52 -15.41
CA VAL A 459 -4.43 29.93 -15.00
C VAL A 459 -4.28 30.04 -13.49
N TYR A 460 -3.41 30.92 -12.99
CA TYR A 460 -2.99 30.96 -11.58
C TYR A 460 -4.15 31.09 -10.59
N THR A 461 -5.12 31.95 -10.87
CA THR A 461 -6.30 32.13 -10.01
C THR A 461 -7.16 30.86 -9.93
N LEU A 462 -7.23 30.11 -11.03
CA LEU A 462 -7.87 28.80 -11.08
C LEU A 462 -7.02 27.71 -10.43
N ALA A 463 -5.71 27.73 -10.60
CA ALA A 463 -4.78 26.82 -9.95
C ALA A 463 -4.91 26.95 -8.43
N LEU A 464 -4.83 28.17 -7.90
CA LEU A 464 -4.97 28.46 -6.48
C LEU A 464 -6.31 27.95 -5.91
N LYS A 465 -7.43 28.34 -6.54
CA LYS A 465 -8.77 28.01 -6.05
C LYS A 465 -9.12 26.52 -6.21
N THR A 466 -8.75 25.91 -7.34
CA THR A 466 -9.21 24.56 -7.70
C THR A 466 -8.09 23.54 -7.59
N HIS A 467 -6.98 23.69 -8.31
CA HIS A 467 -5.93 22.65 -8.36
C HIS A 467 -5.31 22.44 -6.97
N ILE A 468 -5.01 23.53 -6.28
CA ILE A 468 -4.42 23.51 -4.94
C ILE A 468 -5.50 23.48 -3.87
N GLY A 469 -6.46 24.41 -3.92
CA GLY A 469 -7.53 24.51 -2.93
C GLY A 469 -8.34 23.23 -2.76
N MET A 470 -8.70 22.54 -3.86
CA MET A 470 -9.40 21.25 -3.75
C MET A 470 -8.47 20.14 -3.24
N SER A 471 -7.18 20.16 -3.59
CA SER A 471 -6.19 19.19 -3.05
C SER A 471 -6.08 19.27 -1.53
N VAL A 472 -5.99 20.48 -0.98
CA VAL A 472 -6.00 20.72 0.48
C VAL A 472 -7.28 20.15 1.10
N GLN A 473 -8.44 20.45 0.51
CA GLN A 473 -9.72 19.91 0.98
C GLN A 473 -9.76 18.38 0.92
N THR A 474 -9.21 17.76 -0.12
CA THR A 474 -9.17 16.31 -0.29
C THR A 474 -8.37 15.65 0.84
N PHE A 475 -7.18 16.16 1.16
CA PHE A 475 -6.39 15.62 2.27
C PHE A 475 -7.09 15.83 3.62
N ARG A 476 -7.68 17.00 3.88
CA ARG A 476 -8.47 17.26 5.10
C ARG A 476 -9.68 16.33 5.22
N TYR A 477 -10.37 16.06 4.12
CA TYR A 477 -11.53 15.17 4.08
C TYR A 477 -11.14 13.74 4.45
N PHE A 478 -10.13 13.17 3.78
CA PHE A 478 -9.70 11.80 4.02
C PHE A 478 -8.91 11.61 5.32
N ALA A 479 -8.22 12.65 5.82
CA ALA A 479 -7.66 12.65 7.16
C ALA A 479 -8.73 12.33 8.21
N GLY A 480 -9.91 12.95 8.07
CA GLY A 480 -11.07 12.71 8.93
C GLY A 480 -11.65 11.29 8.83
N TRP A 481 -11.36 10.55 7.75
CA TRP A 481 -11.86 9.18 7.56
C TRP A 481 -11.01 8.10 8.22
N CYS A 482 -9.75 8.38 8.54
CA CYS A 482 -8.81 7.36 9.01
C CYS A 482 -9.39 6.56 10.21
N ASP A 483 -9.97 7.25 11.19
CA ASP A 483 -10.56 6.63 12.40
C ASP A 483 -12.08 6.35 12.31
N LYS A 484 -12.66 6.48 11.12
CA LYS A 484 -14.09 6.23 10.83
C LYS A 484 -14.32 5.07 9.88
N ILE A 485 -13.26 4.45 9.37
CA ILE A 485 -13.33 3.20 8.61
C ILE A 485 -13.77 2.06 9.57
N GLN A 486 -14.97 1.55 9.38
CA GLN A 486 -15.57 0.53 10.24
C GLN A 486 -15.79 -0.81 9.52
N GLY A 487 -15.72 -1.89 10.31
CA GLY A 487 -16.24 -3.20 9.94
C GLY A 487 -17.73 -3.34 10.28
N ALA A 488 -18.19 -4.58 10.38
CA ALA A 488 -19.57 -4.92 10.70
C ALA A 488 -19.65 -6.18 11.56
N THR A 489 -20.67 -6.30 12.40
CA THR A 489 -21.07 -7.56 13.08
C THR A 489 -22.20 -8.22 12.31
N ILE A 490 -22.11 -9.53 12.05
CA ILE A 490 -23.02 -10.24 11.14
C ILE A 490 -23.82 -11.31 11.91
N PRO A 491 -25.17 -11.26 11.92
CA PRO A 491 -26.00 -12.23 12.62
C PRO A 491 -26.16 -13.52 11.80
N ILE A 492 -25.11 -14.35 11.78
CA ILE A 492 -25.14 -15.64 11.10
C ILE A 492 -25.95 -16.69 11.89
N ASN A 493 -26.36 -17.76 11.21
CA ASN A 493 -26.96 -18.94 11.86
C ASN A 493 -26.02 -19.51 12.92
N GLN A 494 -26.59 -19.93 14.04
CA GLN A 494 -25.85 -20.48 15.18
C GLN A 494 -25.63 -21.99 15.01
N ALA A 495 -24.43 -22.47 15.30
CA ALA A 495 -24.07 -23.89 15.38
C ALA A 495 -24.57 -24.52 16.69
N ARG A 496 -25.90 -24.61 16.85
CA ARG A 496 -26.53 -25.04 18.11
C ARG A 496 -26.02 -26.42 18.58
N PRO A 497 -25.80 -26.61 19.90
CA PRO A 497 -26.17 -25.72 21.01
C PRO A 497 -25.21 -24.52 21.23
N ASN A 498 -24.06 -24.49 20.54
CA ASN A 498 -23.06 -23.42 20.66
C ASN A 498 -23.54 -22.11 20.02
N HIS A 499 -22.78 -21.04 20.25
CA HIS A 499 -23.01 -19.72 19.67
C HIS A 499 -21.91 -19.31 18.71
N ASN A 500 -22.22 -18.42 17.77
CA ASN A 500 -21.24 -17.86 16.85
C ASN A 500 -21.27 -16.33 16.85
N LEU A 501 -20.10 -15.71 16.93
CA LEU A 501 -19.86 -14.29 16.71
C LEU A 501 -19.10 -14.12 15.39
N THR A 502 -19.71 -13.45 14.41
CA THR A 502 -19.05 -13.07 13.17
C THR A 502 -18.91 -11.55 13.10
N PHE A 503 -17.71 -11.07 12.81
CA PHE A 503 -17.46 -9.66 12.54
C PHE A 503 -16.44 -9.50 11.41
N THR A 504 -16.39 -8.31 10.81
CA THR A 504 -15.44 -7.99 9.76
C THR A 504 -14.44 -6.94 10.22
N LYS A 505 -13.21 -7.04 9.70
CA LYS A 505 -12.18 -6.00 9.81
C LYS A 505 -11.89 -5.43 8.42
N LYS A 506 -11.81 -4.11 8.33
CA LYS A 506 -11.29 -3.41 7.14
C LYS A 506 -9.78 -3.26 7.30
N GLU A 507 -9.03 -3.78 6.34
CA GLU A 507 -7.57 -3.75 6.35
C GLU A 507 -7.05 -3.07 5.07
N PRO A 508 -5.90 -2.37 5.12
CA PRO A 508 -5.23 -1.89 3.92
C PRO A 508 -4.85 -3.03 2.97
N LEU A 509 -4.66 -2.71 1.70
CA LEU A 509 -4.21 -3.63 0.66
C LEU A 509 -2.70 -3.86 0.70
N GLY A 510 -1.91 -2.85 1.08
CA GLY A 510 -0.45 -2.87 1.06
C GLY A 510 0.11 -1.81 0.12
N VAL A 511 1.13 -2.16 -0.67
CA VAL A 511 1.73 -1.24 -1.64
C VAL A 511 0.76 -0.96 -2.80
N CYS A 512 0.48 0.32 -3.03
CA CYS A 512 -0.37 0.80 -4.11
C CYS A 512 0.44 1.63 -5.11
N ALA A 513 0.29 1.33 -6.40
CA ALA A 513 0.77 2.17 -7.48
C ALA A 513 -0.32 3.16 -7.90
N ILE A 514 0.02 4.44 -8.02
CA ILE A 514 -0.91 5.48 -8.51
C ILE A 514 -0.28 6.15 -9.72
N ILE A 515 -1.00 6.13 -10.85
CA ILE A 515 -0.57 6.71 -12.12
C ILE A 515 -1.58 7.79 -12.49
N ILE A 516 -1.11 9.04 -12.55
CA ILE A 516 -1.97 10.22 -12.71
C ILE A 516 -1.80 10.90 -14.08
N PRO A 517 -2.84 11.61 -14.58
CA PRO A 517 -2.80 12.38 -15.81
C PRO A 517 -2.13 13.75 -15.57
N TRP A 518 -2.09 14.56 -16.62
CA TRP A 518 -1.39 15.86 -16.68
C TRP A 518 -2.30 17.08 -16.59
N ASN A 519 -3.61 16.90 -16.58
CA ASN A 519 -4.56 18.01 -16.73
C ASN A 519 -4.84 18.78 -15.43
N TYR A 520 -4.81 18.09 -14.29
CA TYR A 520 -4.77 18.69 -12.95
C TYR A 520 -3.73 17.93 -12.09
N PRO A 521 -2.42 18.13 -12.33
CA PRO A 521 -1.37 17.29 -11.77
C PRO A 521 -1.48 17.09 -10.26
N LEU A 522 -1.54 18.16 -9.46
CA LEU A 522 -1.62 18.02 -8.00
C LEU A 522 -3.00 17.53 -7.53
N MET A 523 -4.07 17.97 -8.19
CA MET A 523 -5.44 17.60 -7.81
C MET A 523 -5.71 16.11 -8.00
N MET A 524 -5.26 15.53 -9.13
CA MET A 524 -5.40 14.10 -9.40
C MET A 524 -4.48 13.27 -8.50
N LEU A 525 -3.29 13.79 -8.17
CA LEU A 525 -2.47 13.22 -7.10
C LEU A 525 -3.24 13.16 -5.79
N ALA A 526 -3.85 14.26 -5.36
CA ALA A 526 -4.55 14.35 -4.09
C ALA A 526 -5.77 13.42 -4.03
N TRP A 527 -6.61 13.41 -5.09
CA TRP A 527 -7.81 12.57 -5.18
C TRP A 527 -7.51 11.10 -4.92
N LYS A 528 -6.47 10.56 -5.56
CA LYS A 528 -6.10 9.15 -5.44
C LYS A 528 -5.28 8.86 -4.19
N SER A 529 -4.32 9.73 -3.87
CA SER A 529 -3.35 9.48 -2.79
C SER A 529 -3.96 9.65 -1.41
N ALA A 530 -4.85 10.62 -1.21
CA ALA A 530 -5.44 10.86 0.11
C ALA A 530 -6.30 9.68 0.58
N ALA A 531 -7.16 9.11 -0.28
CA ALA A 531 -7.94 7.92 0.05
C ALA A 531 -7.05 6.69 0.30
N CYS A 532 -5.99 6.53 -0.51
CA CYS A 532 -4.99 5.47 -0.38
C CYS A 532 -4.30 5.50 0.99
N LEU A 533 -3.79 6.68 1.38
CA LEU A 533 -3.09 6.92 2.63
C LEU A 533 -4.04 6.81 3.83
N ALA A 534 -5.25 7.36 3.76
CA ALA A 534 -6.23 7.24 4.84
C ALA A 534 -6.57 5.78 5.17
N ALA A 535 -6.70 4.94 4.13
CA ALA A 535 -6.91 3.50 4.27
C ALA A 535 -5.69 2.75 4.88
N GLY A 536 -4.51 3.37 4.95
CA GLY A 536 -3.31 2.82 5.58
C GLY A 536 -2.34 2.13 4.64
N ASN A 537 -2.46 2.39 3.34
CA ASN A 537 -1.56 1.85 2.33
C ASN A 537 -0.30 2.73 2.22
N THR A 538 0.71 2.19 1.54
CA THR A 538 1.87 2.96 1.06
C THR A 538 1.77 3.14 -0.46
N LEU A 539 2.46 4.15 -0.97
CA LEU A 539 2.24 4.73 -2.29
C LEU A 539 3.55 4.78 -3.10
N VAL A 540 3.50 4.25 -4.32
CA VAL A 540 4.45 4.60 -5.39
C VAL A 540 3.69 5.33 -6.50
N LEU A 541 3.94 6.63 -6.62
CA LEU A 541 3.24 7.52 -7.52
C LEU A 541 4.07 7.78 -8.78
N LYS A 542 3.42 7.70 -9.93
CA LYS A 542 3.99 8.12 -11.21
C LYS A 542 3.20 9.32 -11.74
N PRO A 543 3.78 10.54 -11.71
CA PRO A 543 3.16 11.68 -12.37
C PRO A 543 3.22 11.51 -13.89
N ALA A 544 2.35 12.20 -14.62
CA ALA A 544 2.49 12.32 -16.06
C ALA A 544 3.84 12.96 -16.39
N GLN A 545 4.50 12.47 -17.44
CA GLN A 545 5.86 12.91 -17.79
C GLN A 545 5.92 14.40 -18.08
N VAL A 546 4.86 15.00 -18.61
CA VAL A 546 4.84 16.42 -18.98
C VAL A 546 4.52 17.37 -17.82
N THR A 547 4.18 16.87 -16.63
CA THR A 547 3.81 17.70 -15.47
C THR A 547 4.27 17.10 -14.13
N PRO A 548 5.59 16.94 -13.88
CA PRO A 548 6.09 16.30 -12.68
C PRO A 548 6.21 17.23 -11.46
N LEU A 549 6.29 18.56 -11.64
CA LEU A 549 6.92 19.44 -10.66
C LEU A 549 6.11 19.63 -9.38
N THR A 550 4.78 19.75 -9.47
CA THR A 550 3.94 19.86 -8.25
C THR A 550 3.86 18.55 -7.49
N SER A 551 4.01 17.40 -8.16
CA SER A 551 4.13 16.10 -7.47
C SER A 551 5.43 16.02 -6.68
N LEU A 552 6.54 16.49 -7.25
CA LEU A 552 7.83 16.54 -6.55
C LEU A 552 7.84 17.55 -5.40
N LYS A 553 7.19 18.71 -5.57
CA LYS A 553 6.98 19.66 -4.47
C LYS A 553 6.11 19.08 -3.36
N PHE A 554 5.08 18.32 -3.70
CA PHE A 554 4.27 17.59 -2.74
C PHE A 554 5.09 16.56 -1.93
N ALA A 555 6.06 15.88 -2.55
CA ALA A 555 6.97 14.98 -1.84
C ALA A 555 7.78 15.72 -0.76
N GLU A 556 8.33 16.89 -1.07
CA GLU A 556 9.02 17.74 -0.07
C GLU A 556 8.09 18.09 1.09
N LEU A 557 6.86 18.52 0.81
CA LEU A 557 5.88 18.86 1.86
C LEU A 557 5.48 17.64 2.69
N SER A 558 5.39 16.46 2.08
CA SER A 558 5.10 15.22 2.81
C SER A 558 6.21 14.83 3.78
N ALA A 559 7.47 15.03 3.41
CA ALA A 559 8.60 14.83 4.31
C ALA A 559 8.57 15.86 5.46
N LYS A 560 8.33 17.14 5.16
CA LYS A 560 8.16 18.20 6.19
C LYS A 560 6.96 17.96 7.11
N ALA A 561 5.93 17.28 6.64
CA ALA A 561 4.78 16.87 7.43
C ALA A 561 5.11 15.73 8.41
N GLY A 562 6.25 15.06 8.26
CA GLY A 562 6.68 13.95 9.10
C GLY A 562 6.10 12.60 8.67
N PHE A 563 5.79 12.42 7.38
CA PHE A 563 5.43 11.09 6.89
C PHE A 563 6.64 10.14 7.02
N PRO A 564 6.46 8.91 7.56
CA PRO A 564 7.54 7.95 7.63
C PRO A 564 8.16 7.66 6.26
N LYS A 565 9.48 7.49 6.23
CA LYS A 565 10.24 7.19 5.01
C LYS A 565 9.66 5.99 4.29
N GLY A 566 9.52 6.10 2.97
CA GLY A 566 8.98 5.04 2.11
C GLY A 566 7.46 4.99 2.02
N VAL A 567 6.69 5.69 2.86
CA VAL A 567 5.22 5.73 2.74
C VAL A 567 4.78 6.37 1.43
N ILE A 568 5.48 7.41 0.99
CA ILE A 568 5.25 8.12 -0.26
C ILE A 568 6.53 8.08 -1.08
N ASN A 569 6.44 7.58 -2.31
CA ASN A 569 7.52 7.57 -3.29
C ASN A 569 6.99 8.14 -4.61
N ILE A 570 7.77 8.96 -5.31
CA ILE A 570 7.35 9.65 -6.54
C ILE A 570 8.39 9.48 -7.63
N LEU A 571 7.96 8.91 -8.76
CA LEU A 571 8.81 8.49 -9.88
C LEU A 571 8.42 9.21 -11.17
N PRO A 572 8.96 10.42 -11.44
CA PRO A 572 8.86 11.05 -12.76
C PRO A 572 9.52 10.16 -13.83
N GLY A 573 8.94 10.10 -15.03
CA GLY A 573 9.49 9.30 -16.13
C GLY A 573 8.43 8.77 -17.11
N SER A 574 8.84 7.87 -18.00
CA SER A 574 7.99 7.35 -19.10
C SER A 574 6.79 6.53 -18.61
N GLY A 575 5.61 6.75 -19.20
CA GLY A 575 4.41 5.95 -18.94
C GLY A 575 4.57 4.48 -19.34
N GLY A 576 5.12 4.24 -20.54
CA GLY A 576 5.31 2.89 -21.08
C GLY A 576 6.41 2.08 -20.38
N LEU A 577 7.25 2.72 -19.57
CA LEU A 577 8.30 2.06 -18.79
C LEU A 577 7.90 1.97 -17.31
N VAL A 578 7.80 3.11 -16.63
CA VAL A 578 7.52 3.18 -15.18
C VAL A 578 6.11 2.68 -14.88
N GLY A 579 5.11 3.15 -15.64
CA GLY A 579 3.71 2.77 -15.42
C GLY A 579 3.44 1.29 -15.73
N GLN A 580 4.08 0.76 -16.79
CA GLN A 580 4.02 -0.65 -17.13
C GLN A 580 4.63 -1.52 -16.03
N HIS A 581 5.85 -1.20 -15.59
CA HIS A 581 6.55 -1.98 -14.56
C HIS A 581 5.80 -1.96 -13.23
N LEU A 582 5.26 -0.81 -12.80
CA LEU A 582 4.38 -0.73 -11.62
C LEU A 582 3.13 -1.62 -11.76
N SER A 583 2.57 -1.70 -12.95
CA SER A 583 1.38 -2.52 -13.23
C SER A 583 1.67 -4.02 -13.22
N GLU A 584 2.93 -4.42 -13.42
CA GLU A 584 3.37 -5.81 -13.47
C GLU A 584 4.01 -6.25 -12.15
N HIS A 585 4.58 -5.33 -11.37
CA HIS A 585 5.37 -5.61 -10.18
C HIS A 585 4.64 -6.54 -9.18
N PRO A 586 5.29 -7.61 -8.69
CA PRO A 586 4.64 -8.64 -7.86
C PRO A 586 4.20 -8.14 -6.49
N ASP A 587 4.94 -7.20 -5.89
CA ASP A 587 4.62 -6.63 -4.58
C ASP A 587 3.58 -5.50 -4.62
N VAL A 588 3.23 -4.98 -5.81
CA VAL A 588 2.14 -4.00 -5.93
C VAL A 588 0.81 -4.74 -5.85
N ARG A 589 -0.06 -4.32 -4.91
CA ARG A 589 -1.36 -4.96 -4.64
C ARG A 589 -2.55 -4.26 -5.28
N LYS A 590 -2.38 -2.98 -5.65
CA LYS A 590 -3.39 -2.19 -6.33
C LYS A 590 -2.77 -1.18 -7.29
N VAL A 591 -3.39 -0.98 -8.45
CA VAL A 591 -3.10 0.14 -9.37
C VAL A 591 -4.30 1.07 -9.43
N GLY A 592 -4.12 2.35 -9.11
CA GLY A 592 -5.09 3.39 -9.40
C GLY A 592 -4.62 4.18 -10.62
N PHE A 593 -5.36 4.11 -11.72
CA PHE A 593 -4.99 4.78 -12.97
C PHE A 593 -6.07 5.78 -13.40
N THR A 594 -5.63 6.98 -13.78
CA THR A 594 -6.42 7.87 -14.61
C THR A 594 -5.65 8.21 -15.88
N GLY A 595 -6.32 8.12 -17.03
CA GLY A 595 -5.74 8.51 -18.31
C GLY A 595 -6.53 7.99 -19.50
N SER A 596 -5.86 7.76 -20.63
CA SER A 596 -6.53 7.35 -21.87
C SER A 596 -7.06 5.92 -21.79
N THR A 597 -8.19 5.64 -22.46
CA THR A 597 -8.79 4.30 -22.52
C THR A 597 -7.84 3.22 -23.06
N PRO A 598 -7.04 3.45 -24.12
CA PRO A 598 -6.06 2.45 -24.58
C PRO A 598 -5.03 2.08 -23.52
N THR A 599 -4.48 3.07 -22.79
CA THR A 599 -3.53 2.82 -21.71
C THR A 599 -4.20 2.13 -20.52
N GLY A 600 -5.43 2.52 -20.16
CA GLY A 600 -6.20 1.85 -19.11
C GLY A 600 -6.44 0.37 -19.38
N LYS A 601 -6.78 0.01 -20.63
CA LYS A 601 -6.90 -1.40 -21.06
C LYS A 601 -5.59 -2.16 -20.91
N GLN A 602 -4.46 -1.53 -21.26
CA GLN A 602 -3.14 -2.13 -21.10
C GLN A 602 -2.78 -2.36 -19.62
N ILE A 603 -3.05 -1.37 -18.75
CA ILE A 603 -2.82 -1.50 -17.30
C ILE A 603 -3.65 -2.62 -16.71
N MET A 604 -4.94 -2.70 -17.07
CA MET A 604 -5.82 -3.77 -16.61
C MET A 604 -5.32 -5.15 -17.04
N LYS A 605 -4.82 -5.26 -18.28
CA LYS A 605 -4.21 -6.49 -18.80
C LYS A 605 -2.96 -6.88 -18.00
N SER A 606 -2.08 -5.94 -17.70
CA SER A 606 -0.88 -6.19 -16.89
C SER A 606 -1.17 -6.54 -15.44
N ALA A 607 -2.18 -5.91 -14.84
CA ALA A 607 -2.61 -6.21 -13.49
C ALA A 607 -3.12 -7.65 -13.29
N ALA A 608 -3.60 -8.29 -14.36
CA ALA A 608 -4.04 -9.69 -14.32
C ALA A 608 -2.89 -10.66 -13.98
N ALA A 609 -1.63 -10.28 -14.18
CA ALA A 609 -0.46 -11.13 -13.93
C ALA A 609 -0.35 -11.63 -12.49
N ASN A 610 -0.78 -10.85 -11.50
CA ASN A 610 -0.82 -11.25 -10.08
C ASN A 610 -2.18 -10.94 -9.41
N LEU A 611 -3.23 -10.77 -10.20
CA LEU A 611 -4.60 -10.45 -9.76
C LEU A 611 -4.67 -9.23 -8.81
N LYS A 612 -3.80 -8.25 -9.00
CA LYS A 612 -3.84 -7.00 -8.22
C LYS A 612 -5.13 -6.22 -8.54
N LYS A 613 -5.67 -5.52 -7.54
CA LYS A 613 -6.86 -4.67 -7.74
C LYS A 613 -6.54 -3.52 -8.70
N VAL A 614 -7.52 -3.09 -9.49
CA VAL A 614 -7.39 -1.94 -10.38
C VAL A 614 -8.60 -1.04 -10.24
N SER A 615 -8.39 0.27 -10.17
CA SER A 615 -9.42 1.27 -10.45
C SER A 615 -8.99 2.09 -11.66
N LEU A 616 -9.94 2.32 -12.57
CA LEU A 616 -9.71 3.00 -13.85
C LEU A 616 -10.69 4.15 -13.97
N GLU A 617 -10.18 5.37 -14.12
CA GLU A 617 -10.99 6.49 -14.61
C GLU A 617 -10.40 6.96 -15.95
N LEU A 618 -11.21 6.81 -16.99
CA LEU A 618 -10.81 6.94 -18.39
C LEU A 618 -11.65 8.02 -19.07
N GLY A 619 -11.31 8.33 -20.32
CA GLY A 619 -11.90 9.43 -21.08
C GLY A 619 -13.43 9.51 -21.08
N GLY A 620 -13.93 10.69 -21.45
CA GLY A 620 -15.36 11.00 -21.49
C GLY A 620 -15.79 11.66 -22.80
N LYS A 621 -17.04 11.41 -23.19
CA LYS A 621 -17.76 12.22 -24.19
C LYS A 621 -19.08 12.72 -23.61
N SER A 622 -18.97 13.35 -22.45
CA SER A 622 -20.07 13.67 -21.55
C SER A 622 -21.14 14.55 -22.22
N PRO A 623 -22.41 14.13 -22.28
CA PRO A 623 -23.48 14.92 -22.87
C PRO A 623 -24.02 15.98 -21.90
N LEU A 624 -24.30 17.16 -22.41
CA LEU A 624 -25.04 18.23 -21.72
C LEU A 624 -26.31 18.57 -22.49
N ILE A 625 -27.47 18.32 -21.90
CA ILE A 625 -28.78 18.55 -22.53
C ILE A 625 -29.37 19.88 -22.02
N ILE A 626 -29.71 20.79 -22.93
CA ILE A 626 -30.24 22.13 -22.63
C ILE A 626 -31.64 22.26 -23.23
N PHE A 627 -32.65 22.25 -22.36
CA PHE A 627 -34.05 22.45 -22.75
C PHE A 627 -34.40 23.94 -22.85
N SER A 628 -35.37 24.25 -23.70
CA SER A 628 -35.90 25.59 -23.98
C SER A 628 -36.52 26.29 -22.77
N ASP A 629 -36.97 25.53 -21.77
CA ASP A 629 -37.51 26.08 -20.52
C ASP A 629 -36.43 26.40 -19.47
N CYS A 630 -35.15 26.22 -19.79
CA CYS A 630 -34.07 26.59 -18.88
C CYS A 630 -33.97 28.12 -18.67
N GLU A 631 -33.12 28.53 -17.74
CA GLU A 631 -32.68 29.93 -17.69
C GLU A 631 -31.54 30.12 -18.68
N LEU A 632 -31.83 30.69 -19.86
CA LEU A 632 -30.91 30.68 -21.00
C LEU A 632 -29.54 31.31 -20.69
N ASP A 633 -29.51 32.49 -20.06
CA ASP A 633 -28.24 33.16 -19.73
C ASP A 633 -27.38 32.34 -18.77
N ARG A 634 -28.00 31.67 -17.80
CA ARG A 634 -27.33 30.73 -16.91
C ARG A 634 -26.84 29.48 -17.65
N ALA A 635 -27.65 28.96 -18.58
CA ALA A 635 -27.27 27.82 -19.40
C ALA A 635 -26.07 28.16 -20.32
N VAL A 636 -26.00 29.36 -20.89
CA VAL A 636 -24.84 29.86 -21.65
C VAL A 636 -23.61 29.90 -20.74
N LYS A 637 -23.69 30.58 -19.60
CA LYS A 637 -22.56 30.68 -18.65
C LYS A 637 -22.05 29.31 -18.19
N MET A 638 -22.96 28.41 -17.83
CA MET A 638 -22.59 27.09 -17.34
C MET A 638 -22.18 26.14 -18.46
N GLY A 639 -22.76 26.25 -19.66
CA GLY A 639 -22.35 25.51 -20.85
C GLY A 639 -20.93 25.89 -21.29
N MET A 640 -20.59 27.18 -21.25
CA MET A 640 -19.21 27.63 -21.42
C MET A 640 -18.29 27.08 -20.34
N GLY A 641 -18.71 27.17 -19.07
CA GLY A 641 -17.97 26.58 -17.96
C GLY A 641 -17.78 25.06 -18.11
N ALA A 642 -18.75 24.35 -18.68
CA ALA A 642 -18.69 22.91 -18.91
C ALA A 642 -17.64 22.50 -19.95
N VAL A 643 -17.28 23.39 -20.88
CA VAL A 643 -16.36 23.10 -21.98
C VAL A 643 -14.99 23.77 -21.80
N TYR A 644 -14.97 25.04 -21.43
CA TYR A 644 -13.76 25.87 -21.46
C TYR A 644 -13.02 25.93 -20.13
N PHE A 645 -13.62 25.42 -19.04
CA PHE A 645 -12.95 25.36 -17.74
C PHE A 645 -11.65 24.54 -17.82
N ASN A 646 -10.59 25.07 -17.19
CA ASN A 646 -9.22 24.54 -17.31
C ASN A 646 -8.84 24.28 -18.77
N LYS A 647 -9.20 25.22 -19.66
CA LYS A 647 -8.93 25.19 -21.11
C LYS A 647 -9.33 23.87 -21.79
N GLY A 648 -10.41 23.24 -21.30
CA GLY A 648 -11.02 22.03 -21.84
C GLY A 648 -10.29 20.72 -21.55
N GLU A 649 -9.14 20.78 -20.88
CA GLU A 649 -8.41 19.60 -20.42
C GLU A 649 -9.02 19.14 -19.10
N ASN A 650 -10.20 18.54 -19.21
CA ASN A 650 -11.04 18.19 -18.09
C ASN A 650 -11.82 16.92 -18.46
N CYS A 651 -11.62 15.83 -17.71
CA CYS A 651 -12.23 14.53 -18.03
C CYS A 651 -13.77 14.60 -18.02
N ILE A 652 -14.36 15.45 -17.18
CA ILE A 652 -15.81 15.64 -17.13
C ILE A 652 -16.33 16.69 -18.11
N ALA A 653 -15.49 17.31 -18.95
CA ALA A 653 -15.94 18.33 -19.88
C ALA A 653 -17.14 17.87 -20.72
N ALA A 654 -18.08 18.79 -20.95
CA ALA A 654 -19.24 18.51 -21.80
C ALA A 654 -18.81 18.40 -23.27
N GLY A 655 -18.37 17.19 -23.65
CA GLY A 655 -17.87 16.92 -25.00
C GLY A 655 -18.95 17.00 -26.08
N ARG A 656 -20.24 17.04 -25.72
CA ARG A 656 -21.37 17.32 -26.61
C ARG A 656 -22.45 18.12 -25.88
N LEU A 657 -22.95 19.16 -26.53
CA LEU A 657 -24.12 19.90 -26.08
C LEU A 657 -25.29 19.59 -27.00
N PHE A 658 -26.41 19.16 -26.41
CA PHE A 658 -27.69 19.01 -27.10
C PHE A 658 -28.56 20.19 -26.73
N VAL A 659 -28.87 21.07 -27.68
CA VAL A 659 -29.67 22.27 -27.43
C VAL A 659 -31.01 22.16 -28.15
N GLU A 660 -32.09 22.44 -27.44
CA GLU A 660 -33.44 22.33 -28.00
C GLU A 660 -33.64 23.33 -29.14
N GLU A 661 -34.25 22.88 -30.22
CA GLU A 661 -34.32 23.58 -31.51
C GLU A 661 -34.76 25.04 -31.40
N SER A 662 -35.76 25.34 -30.56
CA SER A 662 -36.31 26.69 -30.39
C SER A 662 -35.35 27.72 -29.77
N ILE A 663 -34.32 27.29 -29.03
CA ILE A 663 -33.34 28.18 -28.38
C ILE A 663 -31.92 28.04 -28.92
N HIS A 664 -31.69 27.12 -29.87
CA HIS A 664 -30.34 26.81 -30.36
C HIS A 664 -29.60 28.02 -30.91
N ASP A 665 -30.19 28.75 -31.86
CA ASP A 665 -29.48 29.82 -32.57
C ASP A 665 -29.18 31.00 -31.62
N GLU A 666 -30.11 31.30 -30.70
CA GLU A 666 -29.89 32.32 -29.66
C GLU A 666 -28.79 31.89 -28.68
N PHE A 667 -28.78 30.62 -28.25
CA PHE A 667 -27.72 30.06 -27.40
C PHE A 667 -26.36 30.18 -28.06
N VAL A 668 -26.23 29.78 -29.33
CA VAL A 668 -24.97 29.85 -30.09
C VAL A 668 -24.50 31.30 -30.22
N SER A 669 -25.39 32.24 -30.53
CA SER A 669 -25.04 33.67 -30.62
C SER A 669 -24.48 34.20 -29.30
N LYS A 670 -25.18 33.94 -28.18
CA LYS A 670 -24.74 34.35 -26.84
C LYS A 670 -23.42 33.71 -26.44
N VAL A 671 -23.19 32.42 -26.75
CA VAL A 671 -21.91 31.76 -26.51
C VAL A 671 -20.77 32.46 -27.25
N VAL A 672 -20.95 32.79 -28.54
CA VAL A 672 -19.92 33.50 -29.32
C VAL A 672 -19.66 34.90 -28.78
N GLU A 673 -20.69 35.62 -28.33
CA GLU A 673 -20.54 36.93 -27.69
C GLU A 673 -19.71 36.86 -26.41
N GLU A 674 -19.93 35.86 -25.57
CA GLU A 674 -19.18 35.67 -24.33
C GLU A 674 -17.75 35.16 -24.60
N ILE A 675 -17.54 34.27 -25.57
CA ILE A 675 -16.19 33.81 -25.95
C ILE A 675 -15.30 34.99 -26.35
N LYS A 676 -15.83 35.96 -27.10
CA LYS A 676 -15.09 37.17 -27.51
C LYS A 676 -14.63 38.04 -26.34
N LYS A 677 -15.20 37.86 -25.15
CA LYS A 677 -14.83 38.57 -23.92
C LYS A 677 -13.71 37.86 -23.15
N MET A 678 -13.45 36.58 -23.41
CA MET A 678 -12.44 35.80 -22.71
C MET A 678 -11.03 36.32 -23.03
N LYS A 679 -10.25 36.63 -22.00
CA LYS A 679 -8.85 37.02 -22.16
C LYS A 679 -7.95 35.79 -22.26
N ILE A 680 -7.34 35.60 -23.43
CA ILE A 680 -6.30 34.57 -23.65
C ILE A 680 -4.93 35.15 -23.31
N GLY A 681 -4.19 34.53 -22.40
CA GLY A 681 -3.03 35.18 -21.80
C GLY A 681 -2.05 34.29 -21.07
N ASP A 682 -0.98 34.92 -20.59
CA ASP A 682 -0.06 34.30 -19.65
C ASP A 682 -0.86 33.79 -18.43
N PRO A 683 -0.72 32.52 -18.03
CA PRO A 683 -1.41 31.98 -16.84
C PRO A 683 -1.17 32.76 -15.56
N LEU A 684 -0.06 33.49 -15.44
CA LEU A 684 0.27 34.29 -14.26
C LEU A 684 -0.35 35.71 -14.29
N ASP A 685 -0.83 36.20 -15.43
CA ASP A 685 -1.60 37.45 -15.50
C ASP A 685 -2.98 37.22 -14.85
N ARG A 686 -3.28 38.01 -13.82
CA ARG A 686 -4.52 37.88 -13.01
C ARG A 686 -5.81 38.13 -13.79
N SER A 687 -5.71 38.76 -14.95
CA SER A 687 -6.86 39.01 -15.83
C SER A 687 -7.03 37.95 -16.92
N THR A 688 -6.15 36.96 -17.02
CA THR A 688 -6.29 35.84 -17.96
C THR A 688 -7.44 34.94 -17.55
N ASP A 689 -8.32 34.61 -18.49
CA ASP A 689 -9.41 33.64 -18.33
C ASP A 689 -9.05 32.27 -18.95
N HIS A 690 -8.23 32.28 -20.02
CA HIS A 690 -7.91 31.11 -20.83
C HIS A 690 -6.39 30.99 -21.07
N GLY A 691 -5.79 29.94 -20.50
CA GLY A 691 -4.36 29.64 -20.61
C GLY A 691 -3.99 28.80 -21.85
N PRO A 692 -2.71 28.44 -22.00
CA PRO A 692 -2.26 27.55 -23.07
C PRO A 692 -2.72 26.11 -22.82
N GLN A 693 -2.71 25.30 -23.87
CA GLN A 693 -2.80 23.84 -23.74
C GLN A 693 -1.52 23.29 -23.10
N ASN A 694 -1.63 22.18 -22.39
CA ASN A 694 -0.59 21.66 -21.51
C ASN A 694 0.75 21.36 -22.21
N HIS A 695 0.71 20.80 -23.42
CA HIS A 695 1.93 20.47 -24.16
C HIS A 695 1.67 20.43 -25.67
N LYS A 696 2.75 20.60 -26.43
CA LYS A 696 2.72 20.74 -27.90
C LYS A 696 1.97 19.62 -28.62
N ALA A 697 2.23 18.36 -28.28
CA ALA A 697 1.58 17.21 -28.94
C ALA A 697 0.06 17.22 -28.74
N HIS A 698 -0.43 17.69 -27.59
CA HIS A 698 -1.86 17.83 -27.34
C HIS A 698 -2.48 18.94 -28.18
N LEU A 699 -1.84 20.10 -28.27
CA LEU A 699 -2.27 21.18 -29.17
C LEU A 699 -2.38 20.68 -30.62
N GLU A 700 -1.37 19.97 -31.13
CA GLU A 700 -1.37 19.44 -32.50
C GLU A 700 -2.54 18.48 -32.73
N LYS A 701 -2.85 17.61 -31.76
CA LYS A 701 -4.02 16.72 -31.80
C LYS A 701 -5.33 17.50 -31.87
N LEU A 702 -5.46 18.59 -31.12
CA LEU A 702 -6.67 19.42 -31.12
C LEU A 702 -6.89 20.16 -32.44
N LEU A 703 -5.83 20.62 -33.08
CA LEU A 703 -5.91 21.22 -34.41
C LEU A 703 -6.38 20.19 -35.44
N GLN A 704 -5.81 18.98 -35.43
CA GLN A 704 -6.25 17.87 -36.28
C GLN A 704 -7.71 17.46 -36.01
N TYR A 705 -8.14 17.50 -34.74
CA TYR A 705 -9.53 17.24 -34.35
C TYR A 705 -10.50 18.24 -34.99
N CYS A 706 -10.14 19.54 -34.99
CA CYS A 706 -10.96 20.58 -35.61
C CYS A 706 -10.97 20.47 -37.14
N GLU A 707 -9.81 20.20 -37.75
CA GLU A 707 -9.71 19.95 -39.19
C GLU A 707 -10.60 18.78 -39.64
N THR A 708 -10.62 17.70 -38.85
CA THR A 708 -11.47 16.53 -39.09
C THR A 708 -12.95 16.89 -38.99
N GLY A 709 -13.34 17.68 -37.97
CA GLY A 709 -14.71 18.15 -37.80
C GLY A 709 -15.23 18.94 -39.01
N VAL A 710 -14.42 19.89 -39.53
CA VAL A 710 -14.76 20.64 -40.74
C VAL A 710 -14.85 19.71 -41.96
N LYS A 711 -13.89 18.79 -42.10
CA LYS A 711 -13.83 17.84 -43.23
C LYS A 711 -15.06 16.93 -43.29
N GLU A 712 -15.61 16.55 -42.14
CA GLU A 712 -16.79 15.69 -42.04
C GLU A 712 -18.12 16.44 -42.14
N GLY A 713 -18.08 17.78 -42.28
CA GLY A 713 -19.25 18.59 -42.59
C GLY A 713 -19.86 19.35 -41.41
N ALA A 714 -19.23 19.36 -40.23
CA ALA A 714 -19.65 20.23 -39.13
C ALA A 714 -19.33 21.71 -39.44
N THR A 715 -20.19 22.61 -38.98
CA THR A 715 -20.00 24.05 -39.16
C THR A 715 -19.09 24.60 -38.08
N LEU A 716 -17.90 25.09 -38.44
CA LEU A 716 -17.02 25.82 -37.53
C LEU A 716 -17.48 27.28 -37.39
N VAL A 717 -18.11 27.61 -36.27
CA VAL A 717 -18.68 28.95 -36.01
C VAL A 717 -17.60 29.92 -35.52
N TYR A 718 -16.69 29.46 -34.66
CA TYR A 718 -15.63 30.27 -34.08
C TYR A 718 -14.44 29.39 -33.68
N GLY A 719 -13.22 29.94 -33.77
CA GLY A 719 -12.00 29.29 -33.30
C GLY A 719 -11.43 28.23 -34.24
N GLY A 720 -11.00 27.11 -33.68
CA GLY A 720 -10.46 25.96 -34.39
C GLY A 720 -8.99 26.08 -34.78
N ARG A 721 -8.27 27.07 -34.23
CA ARG A 721 -6.90 27.39 -34.61
C ARG A 721 -6.00 27.63 -33.39
N GLN A 722 -4.69 27.55 -33.63
CA GLN A 722 -3.68 28.02 -32.69
C GLN A 722 -3.70 29.55 -32.65
N VAL A 723 -3.62 30.12 -31.45
CA VAL A 723 -3.48 31.57 -31.28
C VAL A 723 -2.10 32.00 -31.75
N CYS A 724 -2.02 33.06 -32.55
CA CYS A 724 -0.76 33.57 -33.09
C CYS A 724 0.08 34.30 -32.01
N ARG A 725 0.71 33.52 -31.13
CA ARG A 725 1.60 33.96 -30.04
C ARG A 725 2.56 32.81 -29.64
N PRO A 726 3.63 33.09 -28.87
CA PRO A 726 4.45 32.04 -28.29
C PRO A 726 3.63 31.07 -27.41
N GLY A 727 4.15 29.86 -27.23
CA GLY A 727 3.50 28.81 -26.45
C GLY A 727 2.40 28.06 -27.20
N PHE A 728 1.66 27.24 -26.46
CA PHE A 728 0.74 26.24 -27.00
C PHE A 728 -0.73 26.66 -26.85
N PHE A 729 -1.07 27.88 -27.23
CA PHE A 729 -2.42 28.43 -27.06
C PHE A 729 -3.37 28.02 -28.18
N MET A 730 -4.57 27.59 -27.82
CA MET A 730 -5.67 27.32 -28.76
C MET A 730 -6.83 28.28 -28.51
N GLU A 731 -7.46 28.75 -29.60
CA GLU A 731 -8.70 29.52 -29.52
C GLU A 731 -9.84 28.67 -28.93
N PRO A 732 -10.66 29.20 -28.00
CA PRO A 732 -11.94 28.58 -27.68
C PRO A 732 -12.74 28.36 -28.96
N THR A 733 -13.28 27.18 -29.14
CA THR A 733 -13.84 26.71 -30.43
C THR A 733 -15.30 26.32 -30.28
N VAL A 734 -16.10 26.59 -31.32
CA VAL A 734 -17.53 26.23 -31.39
C VAL A 734 -17.83 25.57 -32.74
N PHE A 735 -18.36 24.35 -32.68
CA PHE A 735 -18.94 23.63 -33.81
C PHE A 735 -20.47 23.52 -33.64
N THR A 736 -21.20 23.76 -34.73
CA THR A 736 -22.64 23.48 -34.85
C THR A 736 -22.90 22.51 -35.99
N ASP A 737 -24.18 22.16 -36.18
CA ASP A 737 -24.62 21.23 -37.22
C ASP A 737 -23.92 19.87 -37.13
N VAL A 738 -23.58 19.47 -35.91
CA VAL A 738 -22.89 18.22 -35.64
C VAL A 738 -23.90 17.08 -35.64
N GLU A 739 -23.67 16.10 -36.52
CA GLU A 739 -24.45 14.87 -36.61
C GLU A 739 -23.79 13.75 -35.79
N ASP A 740 -24.60 12.83 -35.27
CA ASP A 740 -24.15 11.82 -34.30
C ASP A 740 -23.08 10.85 -34.87
N HIS A 741 -22.99 10.69 -36.20
CA HIS A 741 -22.00 9.83 -36.86
C HIS A 741 -20.62 10.48 -37.01
N MET A 742 -20.50 11.81 -36.86
CA MET A 742 -19.24 12.51 -37.03
C MET A 742 -18.23 12.11 -35.95
N TYR A 743 -16.95 12.09 -36.30
CA TYR A 743 -15.81 11.84 -35.42
C TYR A 743 -15.86 12.74 -34.18
N ILE A 744 -16.13 14.03 -34.38
CA ILE A 744 -16.19 15.00 -33.27
C ILE A 744 -17.40 14.80 -32.34
N ALA A 745 -18.39 14.01 -32.74
CA ALA A 745 -19.52 13.60 -31.88
C ALA A 745 -19.21 12.34 -31.06
N GLN A 746 -18.14 11.60 -31.37
CA GLN A 746 -17.80 10.33 -30.73
C GLN A 746 -16.52 10.43 -29.90
N GLU A 747 -15.50 11.09 -30.44
CA GLU A 747 -14.18 11.16 -29.83
C GLU A 747 -14.02 12.33 -28.86
N GLU A 748 -13.28 12.07 -27.79
CA GLU A 748 -12.90 13.08 -26.80
C GLU A 748 -11.83 14.02 -27.38
N SER A 749 -12.10 15.33 -27.39
CA SER A 749 -11.11 16.34 -27.78
C SER A 749 -10.09 16.57 -26.67
N PHE A 750 -10.58 16.68 -25.43
CA PHE A 750 -9.82 17.08 -24.25
C PHE A 750 -9.20 18.49 -24.37
N GLY A 751 -9.87 19.38 -25.09
CA GLY A 751 -9.50 20.78 -25.28
C GLY A 751 -10.73 21.68 -25.41
N PRO A 752 -10.56 22.99 -25.66
CA PRO A 752 -11.62 23.97 -25.53
C PRO A 752 -12.51 23.99 -26.79
N VAL A 753 -13.19 22.87 -27.07
CA VAL A 753 -14.01 22.66 -28.27
C VAL A 753 -15.45 22.32 -27.88
N MET A 754 -16.37 23.26 -28.10
CA MET A 754 -17.80 23.08 -27.86
C MET A 754 -18.46 22.47 -29.10
N VAL A 755 -19.05 21.29 -28.96
CA VAL A 755 -19.66 20.51 -30.06
C VAL A 755 -21.16 20.49 -29.85
N ILE A 756 -21.92 21.20 -30.70
CA ILE A 756 -23.35 21.47 -30.49
C ILE A 756 -24.20 20.75 -31.54
N SER A 757 -25.21 20.02 -31.07
CA SER A 757 -26.24 19.39 -31.90
C SER A 757 -27.63 19.87 -31.49
N LYS A 758 -28.51 20.11 -32.48
CA LYS A 758 -29.94 20.39 -32.24
C LYS A 758 -30.67 19.11 -31.81
N PHE A 759 -31.73 19.25 -31.01
CA PHE A 759 -32.76 18.21 -30.85
C PHE A 759 -34.16 18.82 -30.92
N LYS A 760 -35.15 18.02 -31.37
CA LYS A 760 -36.51 18.50 -31.65
C LYS A 760 -37.22 18.93 -30.36
N ASN A 761 -38.04 19.98 -30.49
CA ASN A 761 -38.85 20.47 -29.38
C ASN A 761 -39.71 19.35 -28.76
N GLY A 762 -39.63 19.18 -27.44
CA GLY A 762 -40.36 18.16 -26.68
C GLY A 762 -39.82 16.72 -26.79
N ASP A 763 -38.78 16.45 -27.57
CA ASP A 763 -38.26 15.09 -27.79
C ASP A 763 -37.25 14.63 -26.73
N VAL A 764 -37.72 14.45 -25.50
CA VAL A 764 -36.90 14.01 -24.36
C VAL A 764 -36.27 12.64 -24.60
N ASN A 765 -37.03 11.67 -25.12
CA ASN A 765 -36.54 10.30 -25.31
C ASN A 765 -35.58 10.18 -26.50
N GLY A 766 -35.80 10.95 -27.57
CA GLY A 766 -34.89 11.00 -28.70
C GLY A 766 -33.53 11.58 -28.32
N VAL A 767 -33.51 12.70 -27.59
CA VAL A 767 -32.23 13.27 -27.11
C VAL A 767 -31.52 12.36 -26.11
N LEU A 768 -32.24 11.67 -25.22
CA LEU A 768 -31.65 10.69 -24.31
C LEU A 768 -30.98 9.52 -25.03
N ARG A 769 -31.62 8.96 -26.07
CA ARG A 769 -31.00 7.89 -26.89
C ARG A 769 -29.69 8.34 -27.51
N ARG A 770 -29.66 9.56 -28.05
CA ARG A 770 -28.46 10.16 -28.65
C ARG A 770 -27.40 10.42 -27.59
N ALA A 771 -27.77 11.04 -26.46
CA ALA A 771 -26.90 11.32 -25.32
C ALA A 771 -26.17 10.05 -24.81
N ASN A 772 -26.89 8.93 -24.71
CA ASN A 772 -26.33 7.65 -24.26
C ASN A 772 -25.66 6.82 -25.38
N ALA A 773 -25.79 7.21 -26.65
CA ALA A 773 -25.11 6.59 -27.78
C ALA A 773 -23.63 7.00 -27.82
N THR A 774 -22.90 6.52 -26.82
CA THR A 774 -21.46 6.62 -26.66
C THR A 774 -20.99 5.44 -25.80
N GLU A 775 -19.78 4.96 -26.06
CA GLU A 775 -19.12 3.94 -25.25
C GLU A 775 -18.63 4.49 -23.90
N TYR A 776 -18.62 5.81 -23.74
CA TYR A 776 -18.22 6.50 -22.50
C TYR A 776 -19.41 6.69 -21.55
N GLY A 777 -19.12 6.92 -20.27
CA GLY A 777 -20.13 7.09 -19.23
C GLY A 777 -19.60 7.81 -18.00
N LEU A 778 -18.77 8.84 -18.18
CA LEU A 778 -18.11 9.52 -17.07
C LEU A 778 -19.01 10.53 -16.35
N ALA A 779 -19.40 11.61 -17.04
CA ALA A 779 -20.30 12.63 -16.53
C ALA A 779 -21.39 12.98 -17.53
N SER A 780 -22.36 13.77 -17.10
CA SER A 780 -23.44 14.30 -17.92
C SER A 780 -24.11 15.49 -17.23
N GLY A 781 -24.96 16.22 -17.94
CA GLY A 781 -25.78 17.24 -17.30
C GLY A 781 -27.06 17.59 -18.04
N VAL A 782 -27.96 18.27 -17.33
CA VAL A 782 -29.23 18.74 -17.86
C VAL A 782 -29.58 20.13 -17.31
N PHE A 783 -30.01 21.04 -18.20
CA PHE A 783 -30.56 22.35 -17.88
C PHE A 783 -32.04 22.41 -18.24
N THR A 784 -32.90 22.59 -17.24
CA THR A 784 -34.37 22.64 -17.36
C THR A 784 -34.96 23.23 -16.07
N LYS A 785 -36.06 24.00 -16.16
CA LYS A 785 -36.80 24.44 -14.96
C LYS A 785 -37.84 23.41 -14.51
N ASP A 786 -38.29 22.55 -15.41
CA ASP A 786 -39.18 21.44 -15.08
C ASP A 786 -38.45 20.35 -14.28
N ILE A 787 -38.90 20.14 -13.03
CA ILE A 787 -38.38 19.12 -12.11
C ILE A 787 -38.64 17.70 -12.62
N SER A 788 -39.73 17.46 -13.32
CA SER A 788 -40.08 16.14 -13.86
C SER A 788 -39.10 15.74 -14.95
N LYS A 789 -38.79 16.66 -15.86
CA LYS A 789 -37.72 16.48 -16.86
C LYS A 789 -36.36 16.32 -16.20
N ALA A 790 -36.01 17.14 -15.21
CA ALA A 790 -34.72 17.05 -14.53
C ALA A 790 -34.47 15.67 -13.92
N LEU A 791 -35.43 15.17 -13.12
CA LEU A 791 -35.32 13.86 -12.46
C LEU A 791 -35.34 12.73 -13.48
N TYR A 792 -36.29 12.73 -14.41
CA TYR A 792 -36.40 11.69 -15.45
C TYR A 792 -35.13 11.59 -16.30
N VAL A 793 -34.60 12.72 -16.78
CA VAL A 793 -33.37 12.74 -17.56
C VAL A 793 -32.19 12.22 -16.74
N SER A 794 -32.10 12.61 -15.45
CA SER A 794 -31.02 12.14 -14.58
C SER A 794 -31.04 10.64 -14.31
N GLU A 795 -32.22 10.03 -14.20
CA GLU A 795 -32.37 8.58 -14.06
C GLU A 795 -32.02 7.81 -15.33
N LYS A 796 -32.14 8.45 -16.50
CA LYS A 796 -31.95 7.82 -17.81
C LYS A 796 -30.57 8.02 -18.41
N LEU A 797 -29.80 9.01 -17.96
CA LEU A 797 -28.42 9.22 -18.41
C LEU A 797 -27.51 8.10 -17.88
N GLU A 798 -26.78 7.45 -18.78
CA GLU A 798 -25.85 6.37 -18.42
C GLU A 798 -24.45 6.94 -18.14
N ALA A 799 -24.33 7.70 -17.04
CA ALA A 799 -23.09 8.33 -16.61
C ALA A 799 -22.89 8.22 -15.09
N GLY A 800 -21.63 8.17 -14.66
CA GLY A 800 -21.27 8.09 -13.24
C GLY A 800 -21.57 9.35 -12.42
N THR A 801 -21.82 10.49 -13.07
CA THR A 801 -22.26 11.74 -12.46
C THR A 801 -23.24 12.46 -13.37
N VAL A 802 -24.32 12.99 -12.79
CA VAL A 802 -25.30 13.82 -13.51
C VAL A 802 -25.43 15.17 -12.80
N PHE A 803 -25.13 16.26 -13.51
CA PHE A 803 -25.32 17.61 -13.01
C PHE A 803 -26.67 18.18 -13.45
N ILE A 804 -27.47 18.70 -12.52
CA ILE A 804 -28.75 19.36 -12.81
C ILE A 804 -28.61 20.85 -12.56
N ASN A 805 -28.83 21.67 -13.58
CA ASN A 805 -28.75 23.13 -13.52
C ASN A 805 -27.41 23.69 -12.99
N THR A 806 -26.35 22.91 -13.11
CA THR A 806 -24.96 23.26 -12.82
C THR A 806 -24.05 22.38 -13.69
N TYR A 807 -22.75 22.64 -13.69
CA TYR A 807 -21.75 21.73 -14.28
C TYR A 807 -20.41 21.90 -13.57
N ASN A 808 -19.50 20.93 -13.71
CA ASN A 808 -18.18 20.92 -13.05
C ASN A 808 -18.24 21.06 -11.51
N LYS A 809 -19.39 20.77 -10.89
CA LYS A 809 -19.56 20.90 -9.45
C LYS A 809 -19.20 19.57 -8.77
N THR A 810 -17.91 19.25 -8.80
CA THR A 810 -17.36 18.17 -7.97
C THR A 810 -17.25 18.62 -6.51
N ASP A 811 -17.09 17.65 -5.63
CA ASP A 811 -16.91 17.87 -4.20
C ASP A 811 -16.12 16.69 -3.62
N VAL A 812 -15.27 16.95 -2.64
CA VAL A 812 -14.43 15.91 -2.02
C VAL A 812 -15.24 14.81 -1.35
N ALA A 813 -16.48 15.10 -0.94
CA ALA A 813 -17.40 14.13 -0.35
C ALA A 813 -18.29 13.41 -1.37
N ALA A 814 -18.31 13.83 -2.64
CA ALA A 814 -19.14 13.21 -3.67
C ALA A 814 -18.31 12.22 -4.51
N PRO A 815 -18.69 10.93 -4.58
CA PRO A 815 -17.91 9.94 -5.30
C PRO A 815 -17.89 10.22 -6.81
N PHE A 816 -16.72 10.10 -7.41
CA PHE A 816 -16.48 10.37 -8.82
C PHE A 816 -15.85 9.16 -9.53
N GLY A 817 -16.37 8.81 -10.70
CA GLY A 817 -15.82 7.74 -11.55
C GLY A 817 -16.84 7.25 -12.56
N GLY A 818 -16.39 6.68 -13.67
CA GLY A 818 -17.23 6.40 -14.82
C GLY A 818 -18.01 5.09 -14.80
N PHE A 819 -18.85 4.93 -15.83
CA PHE A 819 -19.43 3.68 -16.31
C PHE A 819 -18.85 3.33 -17.70
N LYS A 820 -19.21 2.15 -18.22
CA LYS A 820 -18.82 1.69 -19.56
C LYS A 820 -17.29 1.77 -19.79
N LEU A 821 -16.83 2.30 -20.93
CA LEU A 821 -15.40 2.46 -21.22
C LEU A 821 -14.73 3.65 -20.54
N SER A 822 -15.47 4.45 -19.77
CA SER A 822 -14.89 5.46 -18.86
C SER A 822 -14.31 4.83 -17.58
N GLY A 823 -14.41 3.50 -17.45
CA GLY A 823 -13.76 2.73 -16.38
C GLY A 823 -14.68 2.39 -15.23
N PHE A 824 -14.08 2.13 -14.07
CA PHE A 824 -14.75 1.67 -12.85
C PHE A 824 -13.90 1.94 -11.60
N GLY A 825 -14.57 1.91 -10.44
CA GLY A 825 -14.04 2.40 -9.18
C GLY A 825 -14.33 3.88 -9.00
N LYS A 826 -14.17 4.38 -7.78
CA LYS A 826 -14.42 5.79 -7.44
C LYS A 826 -13.18 6.44 -6.82
N ASP A 827 -12.94 7.69 -7.20
CA ASP A 827 -12.18 8.65 -6.42
C ASP A 827 -13.17 9.53 -5.63
N LEU A 828 -12.69 10.21 -4.58
CA LEU A 828 -13.51 11.03 -3.68
C LEU A 828 -14.61 10.25 -2.93
N GLY A 829 -15.31 10.91 -2.01
CA GLY A 829 -16.37 10.29 -1.22
C GLY A 829 -15.88 9.19 -0.28
N GLU A 830 -16.81 8.55 0.43
CA GLU A 830 -16.49 7.37 1.24
C GLU A 830 -16.14 6.16 0.35
N GLU A 831 -16.79 6.07 -0.81
CA GLU A 831 -16.67 4.97 -1.76
C GLU A 831 -15.23 4.73 -2.23
N ALA A 832 -14.43 5.80 -2.38
CA ALA A 832 -13.02 5.67 -2.75
C ALA A 832 -12.21 4.83 -1.75
N LEU A 833 -12.56 4.85 -0.46
CA LEU A 833 -11.86 4.05 0.56
C LEU A 833 -11.97 2.55 0.27
N HIS A 834 -13.07 2.09 -0.32
CA HIS A 834 -13.28 0.69 -0.65
C HIS A 834 -12.32 0.17 -1.73
N GLU A 835 -11.82 1.06 -2.60
CA GLU A 835 -10.81 0.75 -3.61
C GLU A 835 -9.42 0.50 -3.02
N TYR A 836 -9.23 0.87 -1.75
CA TYR A 836 -7.96 0.83 -1.02
C TYR A 836 -8.03 -0.04 0.25
N LEU A 837 -9.13 -0.76 0.45
CA LEU A 837 -9.36 -1.66 1.58
C LEU A 837 -9.68 -3.09 1.11
N ARG A 838 -9.39 -4.06 1.98
CA ARG A 838 -9.92 -5.42 1.94
C ARG A 838 -10.76 -5.71 3.18
N THR A 839 -11.72 -6.61 3.05
CA THR A 839 -12.58 -7.02 4.17
C THR A 839 -12.20 -8.43 4.60
N LYS A 840 -11.84 -8.61 5.87
CA LYS A 840 -11.58 -9.90 6.49
C LYS A 840 -12.74 -10.27 7.40
N ALA A 841 -13.42 -11.39 7.13
CA ALA A 841 -14.43 -11.95 8.03
C ALA A 841 -13.77 -12.85 9.08
N ILE A 842 -14.14 -12.66 10.34
CA ILE A 842 -13.65 -13.42 11.49
C ILE A 842 -14.86 -14.02 12.19
N THR A 843 -14.89 -15.33 12.30
CA THR A 843 -15.97 -16.09 12.95
C THR A 843 -15.41 -16.85 14.13
N VAL A 844 -16.01 -16.64 15.30
CA VAL A 844 -15.67 -17.33 16.55
C VAL A 844 -16.87 -18.17 16.97
N GLU A 845 -16.65 -19.45 17.30
CA GLU A 845 -17.63 -20.30 17.99
C GLU A 845 -17.30 -20.29 19.49
N TYR A 846 -18.32 -20.15 20.35
CA TYR A 846 -18.18 -20.08 21.81
C TYR A 846 -19.36 -20.68 22.57
#